data_AF-A0A537JKE3-F1
#
_entry.id   AF-A0A537JKE3-F1
#
_cell.length_a   1.000
_cell.length_b   1.000
_cell.length_c   1.000
_cell.angle_alpha   90.00
_cell.angle_beta   90.00
_cell.angle_gamma   90.00
#
_symmetry.space_group_name_H-M   'P 1'
#
loop_
_entity.id
_entity.type
_entity.pdbx_description
1 polymer ?
#
loop_
_entity_poly.entity_id
_entity_poly.type
_entity_poly.pdbx_seq_one_letter_code
_entity_poly.pdbx_strand_id
1 'polypeptide(L)'
;MKPTMFKRLRQMLIIQLLLFSFELLPAQNWVYVAGIAAQDIAVGKNGAVWATGTNHAVYKWSGTSWQTMPGGGERIAVDPDGAAWTLSLDGQIWKYNLQTSSWELKPGSAKDIGIGADGSVWVIGSGTTQGGYEIYKWTGSGWTKIPGGAVRIAVDPSGNAWIVNSTNTIFRYNGSGWDTKPGSAKDIGVGANGAVWCTAPDYRIFQWDGSNWKLQTGGATQVSVAPDGNAWAANNGGDVYHTTNAVSVYVQIPTLYPRGQSYEYRMLQALKVFPYTNMTSGINAPTYSTLDPFGQIFGKLGLLAAEIYAKNNPRATAENLLSDINGFPEVRQKISGILAALVMTEISKNSTDAQATALKKWATDLFRSIKIRCAKGVLDEYQKWKTNPCMYDGADYKAPVDCGLGSMNVATWYRAHTPPEDVIGKAGLKSVLASNADAITNGVALGAAAVTIGAAAIALASAVGTTVIAGSVTASGVTIGAVSTSLFAAFGGTGASAAGGAGVLGAVGFAGVAAAPIAAAVLAIVVGTMEGIKVTEAAKVEPMLKMKLGAAMTENINLINVMADSSSAQMFFVAFQEAAQKGFMVTAPKVDGEVRFYNQGGYVAQYRLSYKLNGQNQEFTTPSLSVGFEKLYSIPYNATNINVVGWALTGVNSWKEIFNKPLDRPTYICYTTFGTVFAPAYKNDAPEIGNMTSKPNQLTVTHGAGYVAWVRLEYFDQGKNQMILDKGDATLGWYKVFDIPATAANIHLVIWAATGWVGEPWKLFYENRWPSPPNECVKFYGTTLDPKWNNECK
;
A
#
# COMPACT_ATOMS: atom_id res chain seq x y z
N MET A 1 -12.82 21.20 -63.87
CA MET A 1 -12.04 21.80 -62.76
C MET A 1 -12.18 20.93 -61.52
N LYS A 2 -11.06 20.57 -60.89
CA LYS A 2 -10.83 19.25 -60.27
C LYS A 2 -11.29 19.11 -58.81
N PRO A 3 -11.64 17.88 -58.34
CA PRO A 3 -12.02 17.54 -56.96
C PRO A 3 -10.82 17.49 -55.99
N THR A 4 -9.73 18.20 -56.29
CA THR A 4 -8.45 18.12 -55.56
C THR A 4 -8.30 19.21 -54.49
N MET A 5 -9.15 20.25 -54.50
CA MET A 5 -9.02 21.37 -53.56
C MET A 5 -9.71 21.10 -52.20
N PHE A 6 -10.82 20.36 -52.19
CA PHE A 6 -11.51 19.96 -50.94
C PHE A 6 -10.76 18.87 -50.15
N LYS A 7 -9.95 18.03 -50.82
CA LYS A 7 -9.07 17.06 -50.13
C LYS A 7 -7.88 17.74 -49.44
N ARG A 8 -7.32 18.82 -50.02
CA ARG A 8 -6.21 19.57 -49.41
C ARG A 8 -6.65 20.43 -48.24
N LEU A 9 -7.85 21.01 -48.25
CA LEU A 9 -8.37 21.75 -47.09
C LEU A 9 -8.69 20.82 -45.92
N ARG A 10 -9.19 19.60 -46.17
CA ARG A 10 -9.43 18.59 -45.12
C ARG A 10 -8.12 17.99 -44.58
N GLN A 11 -7.10 17.83 -45.41
CA GLN A 11 -5.76 17.43 -44.96
C GLN A 11 -5.03 18.54 -44.18
N MET A 12 -5.16 19.81 -44.55
CA MET A 12 -4.58 20.91 -43.78
C MET A 12 -5.28 21.12 -42.43
N LEU A 13 -6.61 20.95 -42.35
CA LEU A 13 -7.33 21.05 -41.08
C LEU A 13 -7.05 19.86 -40.14
N ILE A 14 -6.80 18.66 -40.70
CA ILE A 14 -6.39 17.48 -39.91
C ILE A 14 -4.93 17.60 -39.44
N ILE A 15 -4.05 18.27 -40.20
CA ILE A 15 -2.66 18.52 -39.80
C ILE A 15 -2.57 19.63 -38.74
N GLN A 16 -3.48 20.62 -38.74
CA GLN A 16 -3.55 21.64 -37.67
C GLN A 16 -4.29 21.15 -36.41
N LEU A 17 -5.19 20.16 -36.50
CA LEU A 17 -5.77 19.48 -35.32
C LEU A 17 -4.85 18.42 -34.69
N LEU A 18 -3.73 18.08 -35.32
CA LEU A 18 -2.69 17.19 -34.79
C LEU A 18 -1.53 17.95 -34.09
N LEU A 19 -1.62 19.27 -33.97
CA LEU A 19 -0.60 20.12 -33.34
C LEU A 19 -1.05 20.81 -32.04
N PHE A 20 -2.18 20.41 -31.46
CA PHE A 20 -2.52 20.75 -30.07
C PHE A 20 -2.12 19.63 -29.12
N SER A 21 -0.92 19.80 -28.56
CA SER A 21 -0.56 19.51 -27.17
C SER A 21 -0.86 18.09 -26.64
N PHE A 22 -0.09 17.12 -27.09
CA PHE A 22 0.52 16.20 -26.11
C PHE A 22 1.79 16.88 -25.63
N GLU A 23 1.72 17.57 -24.50
CA GLU A 23 2.92 17.91 -23.75
C GLU A 23 3.59 16.61 -23.31
N LEU A 24 4.59 16.20 -24.09
CA LEU A 24 5.60 15.25 -23.66
C LEU A 24 6.23 15.81 -22.38
N LEU A 25 5.85 15.26 -21.23
CA LEU A 25 6.62 15.46 -20.01
C LEU A 25 8.02 14.89 -20.29
N PRO A 26 9.11 15.69 -20.20
CA PRO A 26 10.45 15.13 -20.18
C PRO A 26 10.50 14.12 -19.02
N ALA A 27 10.86 12.88 -19.34
CA ALA A 27 11.12 11.85 -18.33
C ALA A 27 12.22 12.34 -17.38
N GLN A 28 11.89 12.80 -16.19
CA GLN A 28 12.91 13.21 -15.21
C GLN A 28 13.44 11.99 -14.45
N ASN A 29 14.76 11.87 -14.34
CA ASN A 29 15.42 10.76 -13.63
C ASN A 29 15.92 11.18 -12.26
N TRP A 30 15.51 10.47 -11.21
CA TRP A 30 16.00 10.68 -9.84
C TRP A 30 17.34 9.99 -9.61
N VAL A 31 18.41 10.77 -9.46
CA VAL A 31 19.75 10.27 -9.12
C VAL A 31 19.92 10.30 -7.61
N TYR A 32 20.27 9.17 -7.01
CA TYR A 32 20.60 9.10 -5.58
C TYR A 32 21.93 9.82 -5.31
N VAL A 33 21.95 10.64 -4.26
CA VAL A 33 23.13 11.40 -3.85
C VAL A 33 23.57 10.92 -2.47
N ALA A 34 24.50 9.96 -2.46
CA ALA A 34 24.97 9.31 -1.24
C ALA A 34 25.76 10.25 -0.32
N GLY A 35 25.74 9.95 0.98
CA GLY A 35 26.71 10.47 1.96
C GLY A 35 26.11 11.08 3.21
N ILE A 36 24.81 11.41 3.23
CA ILE A 36 24.12 11.98 4.38
C ILE A 36 22.71 11.39 4.53
N ALA A 37 22.15 11.51 5.74
CA ALA A 37 20.72 11.39 5.99
C ALA A 37 20.16 12.80 6.22
N ALA A 38 19.55 13.41 5.21
CA ALA A 38 19.08 14.78 5.24
C ALA A 38 17.72 14.92 5.96
N GLN A 39 17.62 15.92 6.83
CA GLN A 39 16.37 16.39 7.42
C GLN A 39 15.73 17.49 6.56
N ASP A 40 16.55 18.36 5.97
CA ASP A 40 16.15 19.42 5.07
C ASP A 40 17.23 19.67 4.01
N ILE A 41 16.84 20.18 2.85
CA ILE A 41 17.74 20.40 1.71
C ILE A 41 17.35 21.66 0.95
N ALA A 42 18.35 22.46 0.56
CA ALA A 42 18.13 23.68 -0.19
C ALA A 42 19.16 23.87 -1.30
N VAL A 43 18.70 24.46 -2.39
CA VAL A 43 19.50 24.78 -3.58
C VAL A 43 19.35 26.26 -3.89
N GLY A 44 20.49 26.96 -4.02
CA GLY A 44 20.53 28.38 -4.36
C GLY A 44 20.50 28.63 -5.87
N LYS A 45 20.25 29.89 -6.27
CA LYS A 45 20.28 30.33 -7.68
C LYS A 45 21.59 30.01 -8.41
N ASN A 46 22.71 30.04 -7.70
CA ASN A 46 24.02 29.72 -8.27
C ASN A 46 24.30 28.21 -8.38
N GLY A 47 23.35 27.36 -7.97
CA GLY A 47 23.49 25.91 -7.95
C GLY A 47 24.18 25.35 -6.71
N ALA A 48 24.52 26.17 -5.70
CA ALA A 48 25.04 25.68 -4.44
C ALA A 48 23.96 24.85 -3.72
N VAL A 49 24.30 23.63 -3.33
CA VAL A 49 23.41 22.72 -2.61
C VAL A 49 23.90 22.55 -1.19
N TRP A 50 23.01 22.75 -0.24
CA TRP A 50 23.26 22.58 1.19
C TRP A 50 22.14 21.76 1.82
N ALA A 51 22.45 21.06 2.91
CA ALA A 51 21.49 20.24 3.63
C ALA A 51 21.74 20.30 5.14
N THR A 52 20.68 20.07 5.92
CA THR A 52 20.81 19.72 7.34
C THR A 52 20.59 18.22 7.49
N GLY A 53 21.36 17.57 8.35
CA GLY A 53 21.21 16.14 8.62
C GLY A 53 20.19 15.87 9.72
N THR A 54 19.72 14.61 9.80
CA THR A 54 18.91 14.13 10.94
C THR A 54 19.68 14.15 12.27
N ASN A 55 21.00 14.32 12.22
CA ASN A 55 21.89 14.57 13.34
C ASN A 55 22.10 16.08 13.63
N HIS A 56 21.33 16.96 13.00
CA HIS A 56 21.42 18.42 13.08
C HIS A 56 22.71 19.04 12.54
N ALA A 57 23.60 18.27 11.91
CA ALA A 57 24.82 18.80 11.27
C ALA A 57 24.47 19.49 9.94
N VAL A 58 25.26 20.50 9.56
CA VAL A 58 25.11 21.20 8.28
C VAL A 58 26.09 20.62 7.27
N TYR A 59 25.63 20.38 6.05
CA TYR A 59 26.41 19.82 4.96
C TYR A 59 26.36 20.72 3.72
N LYS A 60 27.48 20.83 3.02
CA LYS A 60 27.59 21.49 1.71
C LYS A 60 28.00 20.46 0.66
N TRP A 61 27.30 20.42 -0.48
CA TRP A 61 27.67 19.56 -1.59
C TRP A 61 28.84 20.16 -2.39
N SER A 62 29.89 19.37 -2.64
CA SER A 62 31.06 19.78 -3.43
C SER A 62 30.90 19.56 -4.94
N GLY A 63 29.82 18.89 -5.36
CA GLY A 63 29.67 18.34 -6.72
C GLY A 63 29.88 16.83 -6.77
N THR A 64 30.66 16.26 -5.84
CA THR A 64 30.96 14.82 -5.78
C THR A 64 30.78 14.20 -4.39
N SER A 65 30.81 15.01 -3.33
CA SER A 65 30.70 14.56 -1.95
C SER A 65 30.10 15.63 -1.04
N TRP A 66 29.55 15.19 0.09
CA TRP A 66 29.10 16.09 1.16
C TRP A 66 30.26 16.47 2.07
N GLN A 67 30.42 17.77 2.30
CA GLN A 67 31.37 18.33 3.26
C GLN A 67 30.61 18.79 4.50
N THR A 68 31.01 18.30 5.68
CA THR A 68 30.47 18.77 6.95
C THR A 68 30.94 20.18 7.23
N MET A 69 30.01 21.07 7.53
CA MET A 69 30.25 22.47 7.84
C MET A 69 30.15 22.68 9.35
N PRO A 70 30.90 23.64 9.93
CA PRO A 70 30.80 23.94 11.35
C PRO A 70 29.37 24.41 11.71
N GLY A 71 28.93 24.17 12.93
CA GLY A 71 27.59 24.56 13.40
C GLY A 71 26.52 23.47 13.20
N GLY A 72 25.26 23.85 13.40
CA GLY A 72 24.11 22.95 13.29
C GLY A 72 22.85 23.68 12.80
N GLY A 73 21.87 22.94 12.30
CA GLY A 73 20.62 23.50 11.78
C GLY A 73 19.50 22.47 11.63
N GLU A 74 18.27 22.95 11.77
CA GLU A 74 17.00 22.25 11.57
C GLU A 74 16.40 22.49 10.18
N ARG A 75 16.52 23.74 9.70
CA ARG A 75 16.04 24.18 8.38
C ARG A 75 17.13 24.95 7.67
N ILE A 76 17.07 24.93 6.35
CA ILE A 76 18.08 25.56 5.52
C ILE A 76 17.47 26.21 4.28
N ALA A 77 17.97 27.38 3.93
CA ALA A 77 17.75 28.03 2.65
C ALA A 77 19.10 28.51 2.10
N VAL A 78 19.20 28.73 0.79
CA VAL A 78 20.44 29.19 0.16
C VAL A 78 20.16 30.46 -0.61
N ASP A 79 20.93 31.51 -0.34
CA ASP A 79 20.77 32.78 -1.02
C ASP A 79 21.35 32.78 -2.44
N PRO A 80 21.12 33.82 -3.26
CA PRO A 80 21.59 33.84 -4.64
C PRO A 80 23.11 33.74 -4.81
N ASP A 81 23.89 34.13 -3.79
CA ASP A 81 25.36 34.06 -3.78
C ASP A 81 25.86 32.66 -3.38
N GLY A 82 24.96 31.77 -2.94
CA GLY A 82 25.25 30.41 -2.50
C GLY A 82 25.58 30.28 -1.02
N ALA A 83 25.35 31.33 -0.24
CA ALA A 83 25.50 31.28 1.21
C ALA A 83 24.25 30.62 1.83
N ALA A 84 24.48 29.62 2.67
CA ALA A 84 23.41 29.00 3.43
C ALA A 84 22.92 29.91 4.56
N TRP A 85 21.62 29.88 4.78
CA TRP A 85 20.95 30.41 5.96
C TRP A 85 20.32 29.23 6.70
N THR A 86 20.67 29.04 7.96
CA THR A 86 20.15 27.94 8.77
C THR A 86 19.34 28.46 9.94
N LEU A 87 18.35 27.66 10.32
CA LEU A 87 17.62 27.83 11.58
C LEU A 87 18.16 26.81 12.58
N SER A 88 18.57 27.26 13.74
CA SER A 88 19.00 26.38 14.83
C SER A 88 17.80 25.86 15.63
N LEU A 89 18.03 24.91 16.55
CA LEU A 89 16.97 24.26 17.35
C LEU A 89 16.13 25.24 18.19
N ASP A 90 16.73 26.33 18.66
CA ASP A 90 16.07 27.41 19.41
C ASP A 90 15.46 28.49 18.50
N GLY A 91 15.54 28.31 17.18
CA GLY A 91 14.95 29.17 16.16
C GLY A 91 15.84 30.34 15.73
N GLN A 92 17.07 30.48 16.23
CA GLN A 92 17.97 31.55 15.78
C GLN A 92 18.34 31.38 14.31
N ILE A 93 18.42 32.52 13.61
CA ILE A 93 18.67 32.60 12.18
C ILE A 93 20.16 32.90 11.95
N TRP A 94 20.88 31.98 11.31
CA TRP A 94 22.30 32.12 11.04
C TRP A 94 22.58 32.16 9.55
N LYS A 95 23.39 33.11 9.08
CA LYS A 95 23.87 33.19 7.69
C LYS A 95 25.34 32.79 7.62
N TYR A 96 25.70 31.90 6.70
CA TYR A 96 27.09 31.56 6.44
C TYR A 96 27.78 32.66 5.63
N ASN A 97 28.86 33.24 6.15
CA ASN A 97 29.70 34.18 5.41
C ASN A 97 30.73 33.39 4.59
N LEU A 98 30.59 33.42 3.27
CA LEU A 98 31.47 32.71 2.33
C LEU A 98 32.92 33.24 2.31
N GLN A 99 33.15 34.49 2.73
CA GLN A 99 34.48 35.11 2.70
C GLN A 99 35.28 34.77 3.97
N THR A 100 34.65 34.81 5.13
CA THR A 100 35.30 34.55 6.42
C THR A 100 35.14 33.11 6.89
N SER A 101 34.32 32.30 6.20
CA SER A 101 33.98 30.93 6.59
C SER A 101 33.41 30.81 8.01
N SER A 102 32.58 31.77 8.40
CA SER A 102 31.97 31.86 9.73
C SER A 102 30.46 32.10 9.64
N TRP A 103 29.72 31.70 10.68
CA TRP A 103 28.30 32.00 10.80
C TRP A 103 28.05 33.36 11.44
N GLU A 104 27.14 34.14 10.85
CA GLU A 104 26.69 35.42 11.37
C GLU A 104 25.24 35.32 11.83
N LEU A 105 24.98 35.71 13.08
CA LEU A 105 23.63 35.77 13.62
C LEU A 105 22.85 36.91 12.94
N LYS A 106 21.63 36.61 12.51
CA LYS A 106 20.65 37.60 12.04
C LYS A 106 19.56 37.77 13.12
N PRO A 107 18.99 38.98 13.26
CA PRO A 107 18.01 39.24 14.30
C PRO A 107 16.74 38.40 14.08
N GLY A 108 16.04 38.05 15.15
CA GLY A 108 14.76 37.32 15.10
C GLY A 108 14.87 35.81 15.33
N SER A 109 13.72 35.15 15.31
CA SER A 109 13.56 33.70 15.47
C SER A 109 12.55 33.17 14.47
N ALA A 110 12.82 32.00 13.89
CA ALA A 110 12.00 31.38 12.85
C ALA A 110 11.90 29.86 13.03
N LYS A 111 10.85 29.29 12.43
CA LYS A 111 10.59 27.84 12.32
C LYS A 111 10.80 27.30 10.90
N ASP A 112 10.75 28.18 9.91
CA ASP A 112 11.08 27.87 8.53
C ASP A 112 11.55 29.10 7.77
N ILE A 113 12.34 28.92 6.70
CA ILE A 113 12.97 30.01 5.96
C ILE A 113 12.98 29.71 4.46
N GLY A 114 12.66 30.72 3.65
CA GLY A 114 12.70 30.65 2.19
C GLY A 114 13.42 31.87 1.61
N ILE A 115 14.24 31.66 0.58
CA ILE A 115 14.99 32.73 -0.09
C ILE A 115 14.78 32.63 -1.59
N GLY A 116 14.38 33.75 -2.20
CA GLY A 116 14.11 33.87 -3.63
C GLY A 116 15.37 34.13 -4.44
N ALA A 117 15.29 33.86 -5.74
CA ALA A 117 16.40 34.12 -6.68
C ALA A 117 16.71 35.62 -6.89
N ASP A 118 15.84 36.51 -6.42
CA ASP A 118 16.03 37.96 -6.33
C ASP A 118 16.73 38.40 -5.03
N GLY A 119 16.92 37.49 -4.07
CA GLY A 119 17.47 37.76 -2.75
C GLY A 119 16.42 38.12 -1.70
N SER A 120 15.12 38.11 -2.04
CA SER A 120 14.05 38.28 -1.05
C SER A 120 14.07 37.13 -0.03
N VAL A 121 14.14 37.47 1.26
CA VAL A 121 14.13 36.49 2.36
C VAL A 121 12.80 36.57 3.09
N TRP A 122 12.18 35.41 3.30
CA TRP A 122 10.95 35.25 4.06
C TRP A 122 11.12 34.17 5.11
N VAL A 123 10.42 34.32 6.24
CA VAL A 123 10.44 33.33 7.33
C VAL A 123 9.05 33.09 7.89
N ILE A 124 8.88 31.89 8.43
CA ILE A 124 7.80 31.53 9.33
C ILE A 124 8.30 31.75 10.76
N GLY A 125 7.68 32.65 11.50
CA GLY A 125 8.07 33.01 12.86
C GLY A 125 7.69 31.97 13.91
N SER A 126 7.88 32.32 15.19
CA SER A 126 7.53 31.46 16.33
C SER A 126 6.15 31.76 16.93
N GLY A 127 5.58 32.94 16.66
CA GLY A 127 4.24 33.34 17.13
C GLY A 127 3.15 32.53 16.45
N THR A 128 2.19 32.00 17.21
CA THR A 128 1.07 31.22 16.68
C THR A 128 -0.02 32.12 16.14
N THR A 129 -0.68 31.69 15.05
CA THR A 129 -1.81 32.38 14.43
C THR A 129 -2.71 31.37 13.74
N GLN A 130 -3.88 31.79 13.28
CA GLN A 130 -4.77 30.90 12.52
C GLN A 130 -4.07 30.42 11.23
N GLY A 131 -4.03 29.10 11.04
CA GLY A 131 -3.33 28.47 9.91
C GLY A 131 -1.86 28.13 10.17
N GLY A 132 -1.32 28.36 11.38
CA GLY A 132 0.02 27.93 11.76
C GLY A 132 0.76 28.98 12.58
N TYR A 133 1.83 29.53 12.01
CA TYR A 133 2.65 30.58 12.62
C TYR A 133 2.70 31.83 11.76
N GLU A 134 3.03 32.96 12.39
CA GLU A 134 3.14 34.27 11.75
C GLU A 134 4.19 34.29 10.63
N ILE A 135 3.96 35.11 9.60
CA ILE A 135 4.81 35.18 8.40
C ILE A 135 5.54 36.53 8.40
N TYR A 136 6.83 36.54 8.06
CA TYR A 136 7.64 37.75 8.02
C TYR A 136 8.49 37.84 6.74
N LYS A 137 8.69 39.07 6.23
CA LYS A 137 9.59 39.39 5.13
C LYS A 137 10.76 40.26 5.61
N TRP A 138 11.97 39.94 5.17
CA TRP A 138 13.19 40.69 5.49
C TRP A 138 13.23 42.05 4.78
N THR A 139 13.66 43.10 5.49
CA THR A 139 13.78 44.48 4.97
C THR A 139 15.22 44.91 4.67
N GLY A 140 16.21 44.06 4.95
CA GLY A 140 17.63 44.41 4.92
C GLY A 140 18.24 44.65 6.30
N SER A 141 17.44 45.06 7.28
CA SER A 141 17.86 45.29 8.67
C SER A 141 16.94 44.68 9.73
N GLY A 142 15.71 44.30 9.37
CA GLY A 142 14.73 43.71 10.26
C GLY A 142 13.63 42.94 9.53
N TRP A 143 12.59 42.55 10.26
CA TRP A 143 11.48 41.74 9.76
C TRP A 143 10.18 42.54 9.76
N THR A 144 9.45 42.53 8.65
CA THR A 144 8.10 43.08 8.55
C THR A 144 7.08 41.94 8.54
N LYS A 145 6.10 41.99 9.44
CA LYS A 145 5.03 40.99 9.52
C LYS A 145 4.10 41.09 8.32
N ILE A 146 3.79 39.96 7.70
CA ILE A 146 2.82 39.83 6.62
C ILE A 146 1.61 39.06 7.15
N PRO A 147 0.37 39.57 7.00
CA PRO A 147 -0.82 38.87 7.48
C PRO A 147 -0.96 37.47 6.88
N GLY A 148 -1.24 36.47 7.71
CA GLY A 148 -1.39 35.06 7.30
C GLY A 148 -0.81 34.10 8.33
N GLY A 149 -1.01 32.80 8.09
CA GLY A 149 -0.47 31.72 8.93
C GLY A 149 0.05 30.57 8.08
N ALA A 150 1.27 30.12 8.38
CA ALA A 150 1.94 29.06 7.63
C ALA A 150 2.83 28.17 8.49
N VAL A 151 3.23 27.02 7.93
CA VAL A 151 4.17 26.06 8.51
C VAL A 151 5.31 25.68 7.57
N ARG A 152 5.19 25.96 6.27
CA ARG A 152 6.29 25.89 5.29
C ARG A 152 6.31 27.10 4.37
N ILE A 153 7.49 27.49 3.90
CA ILE A 153 7.66 28.62 2.99
C ILE A 153 8.77 28.40 1.95
N ALA A 154 8.48 28.78 0.71
CA ALA A 154 9.46 28.95 -0.36
C ALA A 154 9.22 30.30 -1.06
N VAL A 155 10.18 30.78 -1.85
CA VAL A 155 10.10 32.11 -2.47
C VAL A 155 10.40 32.00 -3.96
N ASP A 156 9.52 32.57 -4.78
CA ASP A 156 9.66 32.53 -6.23
C ASP A 156 10.70 33.55 -6.76
N PRO A 157 11.11 33.47 -8.04
CA PRO A 157 12.13 34.36 -8.59
C PRO A 157 11.74 35.85 -8.62
N SER A 158 10.45 36.16 -8.44
CA SER A 158 9.94 37.53 -8.34
C SER A 158 9.86 38.04 -6.89
N GLY A 159 10.36 37.25 -5.92
CA GLY A 159 10.39 37.60 -4.50
C GLY A 159 9.08 37.36 -3.76
N ASN A 160 8.12 36.65 -4.37
CA ASN A 160 6.84 36.34 -3.76
C ASN A 160 6.87 34.99 -3.05
N ALA A 161 6.33 34.93 -1.84
CA ALA A 161 6.28 33.71 -1.06
C ALA A 161 5.21 32.73 -1.57
N TRP A 162 5.56 31.46 -1.58
CA TRP A 162 4.66 30.32 -1.61
C TRP A 162 4.66 29.68 -0.22
N ILE A 163 3.49 29.41 0.33
CA ILE A 163 3.36 28.85 1.67
C ILE A 163 2.49 27.60 1.69
N VAL A 164 2.69 26.81 2.72
CA VAL A 164 1.77 25.75 3.14
C VAL A 164 1.35 26.04 4.58
N ASN A 165 0.05 25.98 4.85
CA ASN A 165 -0.51 26.20 6.19
C ASN A 165 -0.66 24.89 6.99
N SER A 166 -1.08 24.99 8.25
CA SER A 166 -1.25 23.82 9.14
C SER A 166 -2.35 22.84 8.70
N THR A 167 -3.19 23.21 7.72
CA THR A 167 -4.19 22.33 7.10
C THR A 167 -3.72 21.79 5.73
N ASN A 168 -2.42 21.91 5.44
CA ASN A 168 -1.77 21.50 4.18
C ASN A 168 -2.25 22.28 2.95
N THR A 169 -2.94 23.40 3.12
CA THR A 169 -3.43 24.25 2.02
C THR A 169 -2.29 25.13 1.48
N ILE A 170 -2.20 25.24 0.16
CA ILE A 170 -1.12 25.95 -0.54
C ILE A 170 -1.59 27.35 -0.92
N PHE A 171 -0.77 28.37 -0.63
CA PHE A 171 -1.03 29.74 -1.06
C PHE A 171 0.18 30.37 -1.72
N ARG A 172 -0.06 31.31 -2.64
CA ARG A 172 0.97 32.17 -3.24
C ARG A 172 0.67 33.63 -2.94
N TYR A 173 1.66 34.38 -2.48
CA TYR A 173 1.54 35.81 -2.29
C TYR A 173 1.50 36.54 -3.64
N ASN A 174 0.56 37.47 -3.82
CA ASN A 174 0.38 38.21 -5.07
C ASN A 174 0.82 39.68 -4.98
N GLY A 175 1.48 40.07 -3.88
CA GLY A 175 1.88 41.45 -3.59
C GLY A 175 0.96 42.18 -2.61
N SER A 176 -0.32 41.78 -2.53
CA SER A 176 -1.33 42.38 -1.64
C SER A 176 -2.03 41.39 -0.72
N GLY A 177 -2.09 40.11 -1.12
CA GLY A 177 -2.75 39.04 -0.38
C GLY A 177 -2.32 37.66 -0.86
N TRP A 178 -3.07 36.63 -0.44
CA TRP A 178 -2.77 35.23 -0.69
C TRP A 178 -3.76 34.60 -1.68
N ASP A 179 -3.25 34.10 -2.80
CA ASP A 179 -4.02 33.30 -3.74
C ASP A 179 -3.94 31.82 -3.35
N THR A 180 -5.09 31.19 -3.09
CA THR A 180 -5.16 29.74 -2.86
C THR A 180 -4.81 28.98 -4.14
N LYS A 181 -4.00 27.93 -4.00
CA LYS A 181 -3.70 26.98 -5.07
C LYS A 181 -4.37 25.63 -4.78
N PRO A 182 -4.81 24.89 -5.81
CA PRO A 182 -5.46 23.60 -5.61
C PRO A 182 -4.47 22.59 -4.99
N GLY A 183 -4.99 21.56 -4.34
CA GLY A 183 -4.19 20.47 -3.78
C GLY A 183 -3.79 20.65 -2.32
N SER A 184 -2.95 19.73 -1.85
CA SER A 184 -2.49 19.63 -0.46
C SER A 184 -1.01 19.30 -0.46
N ALA A 185 -0.21 20.05 0.29
CA ALA A 185 1.24 19.87 0.38
C ALA A 185 1.69 19.73 1.83
N LYS A 186 2.79 19.01 2.03
CA LYS A 186 3.56 18.89 3.26
C LYS A 186 4.80 19.79 3.23
N ASP A 187 5.40 19.94 2.05
CA ASP A 187 6.52 20.83 1.79
C ASP A 187 6.45 21.40 0.36
N ILE A 188 7.09 22.54 0.12
CA ILE A 188 7.06 23.25 -1.15
C ILE A 188 8.42 23.87 -1.49
N GLY A 189 8.84 23.75 -2.75
CA GLY A 189 10.09 24.30 -3.26
C GLY A 189 9.85 25.08 -4.55
N VAL A 190 10.58 26.19 -4.73
CA VAL A 190 10.52 27.02 -5.94
C VAL A 190 11.93 27.28 -6.45
N GLY A 191 12.15 27.03 -7.74
CA GLY A 191 13.46 27.16 -8.37
C GLY A 191 13.66 28.55 -8.97
N ALA A 192 14.91 28.90 -9.26
CA ALA A 192 15.24 30.21 -9.84
C ALA A 192 14.64 30.46 -11.23
N ASN A 193 14.28 29.41 -11.96
CA ASN A 193 13.55 29.49 -13.23
C ASN A 193 12.02 29.58 -13.08
N GLY A 194 11.50 29.54 -11.84
CA GLY A 194 10.08 29.59 -11.55
C GLY A 194 9.38 28.22 -11.51
N ALA A 195 10.10 27.12 -11.71
CA ALA A 195 9.54 25.78 -11.50
C ALA A 195 9.15 25.60 -10.04
N VAL A 196 7.92 25.12 -9.80
CA VAL A 196 7.39 24.89 -8.45
C VAL A 196 7.14 23.41 -8.27
N TRP A 197 7.63 22.89 -7.15
CA TRP A 197 7.48 21.49 -6.75
C TRP A 197 6.93 21.40 -5.34
N CYS A 198 6.22 20.34 -5.03
CA CYS A 198 5.76 20.07 -3.66
C CYS A 198 5.82 18.58 -3.33
N THR A 199 5.90 18.28 -2.03
CA THR A 199 5.61 16.96 -1.50
C THR A 199 4.23 17.00 -0.85
N ALA A 200 3.45 15.92 -0.97
CA ALA A 200 2.14 15.80 -0.34
C ALA A 200 2.24 15.08 1.02
N PRO A 201 1.20 15.16 1.88
CA PRO A 201 1.19 14.46 3.17
C PRO A 201 1.36 12.94 3.08
N ASP A 202 1.01 12.34 1.94
CA ASP A 202 1.19 10.92 1.61
C ASP A 202 2.53 10.61 0.90
N TYR A 203 3.49 11.54 0.99
CA TYR A 203 4.84 11.48 0.43
C TYR A 203 4.93 11.59 -1.09
N ARG A 204 3.82 11.70 -1.84
CA ARG A 204 3.88 11.87 -3.30
C ARG A 204 4.51 13.21 -3.69
N ILE A 205 5.20 13.23 -4.83
CA ILE A 205 5.87 14.42 -5.35
C ILE A 205 5.08 14.97 -6.53
N PHE A 206 4.91 16.29 -6.59
CA PHE A 206 4.22 16.96 -7.68
C PHE A 206 5.01 18.14 -8.22
N GLN A 207 4.87 18.40 -9.51
CA GLN A 207 5.38 19.61 -10.18
C GLN A 207 4.19 20.44 -10.69
N TRP A 208 4.26 21.75 -10.48
CA TRP A 208 3.28 22.70 -10.98
C TRP A 208 3.48 22.95 -12.48
N ASP A 209 2.42 22.81 -13.28
CA ASP A 209 2.46 23.08 -14.73
C ASP A 209 2.02 24.51 -15.11
N GLY A 210 1.71 25.34 -14.12
CA GLY A 210 1.13 26.68 -14.30
C GLY A 210 -0.34 26.76 -13.87
N SER A 211 -1.09 25.65 -13.93
CA SER A 211 -2.50 25.56 -13.56
C SER A 211 -2.86 24.39 -12.65
N ASN A 212 -2.14 23.27 -12.75
CA ASN A 212 -2.37 22.04 -12.02
C ASN A 212 -1.08 21.40 -11.51
N TRP A 213 -1.23 20.51 -10.52
CA TRP A 213 -0.16 19.67 -10.02
C TRP A 213 -0.07 18.37 -10.83
N LYS A 214 1.04 18.19 -11.55
CA LYS A 214 1.36 16.95 -12.25
C LYS A 214 2.14 16.02 -11.33
N LEU A 215 1.62 14.80 -11.13
CA LEU A 215 2.25 13.77 -10.31
C LEU A 215 3.59 13.37 -10.93
N GLN A 216 4.61 13.28 -10.09
CA GLN A 216 5.95 12.83 -10.43
C GLN A 216 6.25 11.48 -9.76
N THR A 217 7.20 10.74 -10.31
CA THR A 217 7.61 9.46 -9.71
C THR A 217 8.41 9.69 -8.42
N GLY A 218 8.36 8.73 -7.49
CA GLY A 218 9.09 8.77 -6.22
C GLY A 218 8.25 9.23 -5.03
N GLY A 219 8.90 9.33 -3.87
CA GLY A 219 8.28 9.82 -2.65
C GLY A 219 9.27 10.55 -1.74
N ALA A 220 8.87 11.71 -1.23
CA ALA A 220 9.72 12.60 -0.45
C ALA A 220 8.97 13.32 0.67
N THR A 221 9.73 13.83 1.65
CA THR A 221 9.24 14.67 2.75
C THR A 221 9.67 16.12 2.61
N GLN A 222 10.78 16.38 1.91
CA GLN A 222 11.29 17.72 1.62
C GLN A 222 11.63 17.85 0.14
N VAL A 223 11.48 19.05 -0.41
CA VAL A 223 11.82 19.35 -1.79
C VAL A 223 12.37 20.77 -1.94
N SER A 224 13.50 20.90 -2.63
CA SER A 224 14.05 22.15 -3.11
C SER A 224 14.26 22.06 -4.62
N VAL A 225 14.25 23.19 -5.32
CA VAL A 225 14.31 23.20 -6.78
C VAL A 225 15.54 23.95 -7.24
N ALA A 226 16.36 23.29 -8.05
CA ALA A 226 17.57 23.84 -8.62
C ALA A 226 17.27 24.88 -9.72
N PRO A 227 18.26 25.70 -10.10
CA PRO A 227 18.07 26.78 -11.08
C PRO A 227 17.62 26.32 -12.48
N ASP A 228 17.93 25.07 -12.82
CA ASP A 228 17.54 24.41 -14.07
C ASP A 228 16.10 23.85 -14.05
N GLY A 229 15.40 23.96 -12.91
CA GLY A 229 14.03 23.47 -12.70
C GLY A 229 13.94 22.04 -12.19
N ASN A 230 15.08 21.37 -12.00
CA ASN A 230 15.15 20.04 -11.42
C ASN A 230 14.98 20.11 -9.90
N ALA A 231 14.17 19.23 -9.32
CA ALA A 231 14.04 19.06 -7.89
C ALA A 231 15.21 18.26 -7.26
N TRP A 232 15.66 18.71 -6.09
CA TRP A 232 16.34 17.93 -5.07
C TRP A 232 15.34 17.58 -3.98
N ALA A 233 15.32 16.33 -3.53
CA ALA A 233 14.36 15.87 -2.53
C ALA A 233 14.99 14.93 -1.52
N ALA A 234 14.53 15.03 -0.27
CA ALA A 234 14.87 14.09 0.80
C ALA A 234 13.66 13.22 1.13
N ASN A 235 13.84 11.91 1.26
CA ASN A 235 12.77 11.00 1.65
C ASN A 235 12.59 10.91 3.18
N ASN A 236 11.62 10.12 3.63
CA ASN A 236 11.36 9.96 5.07
C ASN A 236 12.51 9.27 5.84
N GLY A 237 13.39 8.53 5.17
CA GLY A 237 14.62 7.95 5.74
C GLY A 237 15.82 8.91 5.73
N GLY A 238 15.68 10.07 5.10
CA GLY A 238 16.74 11.06 4.89
C GLY A 238 17.60 10.82 3.65
N ASP A 239 17.27 9.84 2.80
CA ASP A 239 17.99 9.63 1.54
C ASP A 239 17.75 10.82 0.60
N VAL A 240 18.83 11.32 -0.02
CA VAL A 240 18.79 12.47 -0.92
C VAL A 240 18.76 12.03 -2.38
N TYR A 241 17.89 12.64 -3.17
CA TYR A 241 17.80 12.44 -4.61
C TYR A 241 17.77 13.77 -5.36
N HIS A 242 18.33 13.78 -6.57
CA HIS A 242 18.32 14.92 -7.48
C HIS A 242 17.72 14.48 -8.83
N THR A 243 16.68 15.16 -9.29
CA THR A 243 16.17 14.96 -10.64
C THR A 243 17.18 15.47 -11.66
N THR A 244 17.28 14.77 -12.78
CA THR A 244 18.05 15.23 -13.93
C THR A 244 17.10 15.32 -15.11
N ASN A 245 17.27 16.36 -15.92
CA ASN A 245 16.61 16.42 -17.22
C ASN A 245 16.98 15.14 -17.99
N ALA A 246 15.99 14.44 -18.57
CA ALA A 246 16.27 13.32 -19.45
C ALA A 246 17.25 13.76 -20.53
N VAL A 247 18.50 13.33 -20.42
CA VAL A 247 19.39 13.30 -21.57
C VAL A 247 18.84 12.18 -22.45
N SER A 248 18.26 12.55 -23.58
CA SER A 248 17.87 11.60 -24.62
C SER A 248 19.14 10.99 -25.22
N VAL A 249 19.63 9.91 -24.62
CA VAL A 249 20.71 9.10 -25.21
C VAL A 249 20.06 8.12 -26.18
N TYR A 250 20.36 8.29 -27.47
CA TYR A 250 19.93 7.36 -28.50
C TYR A 250 20.63 6.02 -28.30
N VAL A 251 19.86 4.99 -27.93
CA VAL A 251 20.35 3.61 -27.89
C VAL A 251 19.80 2.88 -29.10
N GLN A 252 20.69 2.48 -30.01
CA GLN A 252 20.34 1.56 -31.10
C GLN A 252 20.21 0.15 -30.54
N ILE A 253 19.02 -0.45 -30.66
CA ILE A 253 18.77 -1.85 -30.32
C ILE A 253 18.87 -2.67 -31.61
N PRO A 254 19.62 -3.78 -31.64
CA PRO A 254 19.69 -4.63 -32.82
C PRO A 254 18.33 -5.27 -33.09
N THR A 255 17.78 -5.11 -34.30
CA THR A 255 16.58 -5.85 -34.72
C THR A 255 17.02 -7.21 -35.24
N LEU A 256 17.01 -8.21 -34.37
CA LEU A 256 17.48 -9.56 -34.68
C LEU A 256 16.35 -10.46 -35.21
N TYR A 257 15.12 -10.27 -34.73
CA TYR A 257 14.01 -11.17 -35.01
C TYR A 257 12.96 -10.54 -35.94
N PRO A 258 12.72 -11.10 -37.13
CA PRO A 258 11.56 -10.77 -37.95
C PRO A 258 10.26 -10.91 -37.16
N ARG A 259 9.43 -9.85 -37.18
CA ARG A 259 8.14 -9.80 -36.45
C ARG A 259 7.01 -10.44 -37.26
N GLY A 260 6.03 -11.00 -36.55
CA GLY A 260 4.82 -11.57 -37.14
C GLY A 260 5.04 -12.91 -37.83
N GLN A 261 6.08 -13.65 -37.44
CA GLN A 261 6.52 -14.90 -38.08
C GLN A 261 6.52 -16.05 -37.05
N SER A 262 7.42 -17.01 -37.17
CA SER A 262 7.56 -18.13 -36.23
C SER A 262 8.43 -17.80 -35.00
N TYR A 263 9.10 -16.65 -34.99
CA TYR A 263 10.05 -16.28 -33.94
C TYR A 263 9.37 -16.01 -32.60
N GLU A 264 8.17 -15.42 -32.58
CA GLU A 264 7.39 -15.22 -31.35
C GLU A 264 7.11 -16.56 -30.66
N TYR A 265 6.70 -17.56 -31.43
CA TYR A 265 6.48 -18.92 -30.93
C TYR A 265 7.78 -19.56 -30.42
N ARG A 266 8.86 -19.50 -31.19
CA ARG A 266 10.17 -20.04 -30.79
C ARG A 266 10.73 -19.36 -29.54
N MET A 267 10.43 -18.07 -29.35
CA MET A 267 10.78 -17.34 -28.15
C MET A 267 9.99 -17.82 -26.93
N LEU A 268 8.68 -18.05 -27.07
CA LEU A 268 7.87 -18.67 -26.01
C LEU A 268 8.42 -20.05 -25.61
N GLN A 269 8.86 -20.85 -26.58
CA GLN A 269 9.51 -22.14 -26.32
C GLN A 269 10.85 -21.99 -25.59
N ALA A 270 11.71 -21.06 -26.02
CA ALA A 270 13.02 -20.82 -25.40
C ALA A 270 12.88 -20.31 -23.96
N LEU A 271 11.91 -19.43 -23.72
CA LEU A 271 11.52 -18.93 -22.40
C LEU A 271 10.76 -19.97 -21.54
N LYS A 272 10.43 -21.14 -22.11
CA LYS A 272 9.65 -22.20 -21.45
C LYS A 272 8.26 -21.75 -20.99
N VAL A 273 7.57 -20.91 -21.77
CA VAL A 273 6.19 -20.46 -21.48
C VAL A 273 5.19 -21.59 -21.74
N PHE A 274 4.41 -21.98 -20.74
CA PHE A 274 3.34 -22.98 -20.87
C PHE A 274 2.06 -22.36 -21.45
N PRO A 275 1.29 -23.04 -22.34
CA PRO A 275 1.49 -24.41 -22.85
C PRO A 275 2.42 -24.52 -24.06
N TYR A 276 3.00 -23.42 -24.54
CA TYR A 276 3.78 -23.38 -25.79
C TYR A 276 5.10 -24.18 -25.72
N THR A 277 5.53 -24.61 -24.54
CA THR A 277 6.77 -25.40 -24.34
C THR A 277 6.79 -26.73 -25.09
N ASN A 278 5.63 -27.38 -25.25
CA ASN A 278 5.53 -28.77 -25.71
C ASN A 278 5.00 -28.91 -27.15
N MET A 279 4.78 -27.79 -27.84
CA MET A 279 4.33 -27.81 -29.22
C MET A 279 5.51 -28.21 -30.13
N THR A 280 5.30 -29.15 -31.06
CA THR A 280 6.39 -29.74 -31.86
C THR A 280 6.95 -28.74 -32.88
N SER A 281 8.27 -28.74 -33.05
CA SER A 281 8.94 -28.09 -34.18
C SER A 281 8.76 -28.96 -35.44
N GLY A 282 7.78 -28.63 -36.28
CA GLY A 282 7.50 -29.34 -37.54
C GLY A 282 6.72 -28.47 -38.53
N ILE A 283 6.25 -29.05 -39.64
CA ILE A 283 5.52 -28.35 -40.72
C ILE A 283 4.25 -27.63 -40.21
N ASN A 284 3.74 -28.02 -39.04
CA ASN A 284 2.59 -27.41 -38.35
C ASN A 284 2.99 -26.48 -37.17
N ALA A 285 4.24 -25.98 -37.12
CA ALA A 285 4.66 -25.05 -36.08
C ALA A 285 3.76 -23.79 -36.09
N PRO A 286 3.25 -23.34 -34.93
CA PRO A 286 2.40 -22.16 -34.85
C PRO A 286 3.09 -20.94 -35.46
N THR A 287 2.37 -20.25 -36.35
CA THR A 287 2.75 -18.92 -36.80
C THR A 287 2.17 -17.89 -35.84
N TYR A 288 2.67 -16.66 -35.88
CA TYR A 288 2.15 -15.58 -35.06
C TYR A 288 0.61 -15.45 -35.09
N SER A 289 -0.03 -15.65 -36.25
CA SER A 289 -1.49 -15.56 -36.40
C SER A 289 -2.26 -16.71 -35.74
N THR A 290 -1.62 -17.85 -35.45
CA THR A 290 -2.26 -19.01 -34.82
C THR A 290 -2.03 -19.07 -33.32
N LEU A 291 -1.17 -18.21 -32.76
CA LEU A 291 -1.06 -18.01 -31.31
C LEU A 291 -2.32 -17.34 -30.77
N ASP A 292 -2.75 -17.71 -29.57
CA ASP A 292 -3.79 -16.98 -28.85
C ASP A 292 -3.29 -15.58 -28.43
N PRO A 293 -4.20 -14.65 -28.05
CA PRO A 293 -3.82 -13.26 -27.78
C PRO A 293 -2.73 -13.08 -26.72
N PHE A 294 -2.63 -13.99 -25.72
CA PHE A 294 -1.57 -13.94 -24.72
C PHE A 294 -0.23 -14.34 -25.34
N GLY A 295 -0.17 -15.46 -26.07
CA GLY A 295 1.05 -15.89 -26.76
C GLY A 295 1.57 -14.83 -27.74
N GLN A 296 0.69 -14.15 -28.46
CA GLN A 296 1.07 -13.09 -29.40
C GLN A 296 1.78 -11.91 -28.73
N ILE A 297 1.23 -11.37 -27.64
CA ILE A 297 1.83 -10.22 -26.94
C ILE A 297 3.06 -10.63 -26.14
N PHE A 298 2.98 -11.75 -25.42
CA PHE A 298 4.08 -12.23 -24.59
C PHE A 298 5.29 -12.63 -25.45
N GLY A 299 5.06 -13.27 -26.60
CA GLY A 299 6.09 -13.59 -27.57
C GLY A 299 6.77 -12.34 -28.14
N LYS A 300 6.00 -11.32 -28.54
CA LYS A 300 6.54 -10.03 -29.00
C LYS A 300 7.40 -9.34 -27.94
N LEU A 301 6.92 -9.26 -26.71
CA LEU A 301 7.68 -8.67 -25.60
C LEU A 301 8.93 -9.51 -25.29
N GLY A 302 8.86 -10.83 -25.40
CA GLY A 302 10.01 -11.73 -25.26
C GLY A 302 11.09 -11.50 -26.33
N LEU A 303 10.71 -11.31 -27.59
CA LEU A 303 11.64 -10.96 -28.66
C LEU A 303 12.35 -9.64 -28.38
N LEU A 304 11.58 -8.63 -27.94
CA LEU A 304 12.12 -7.33 -27.57
C LEU A 304 13.06 -7.42 -26.36
N ALA A 305 12.71 -8.21 -25.35
CA ALA A 305 13.56 -8.44 -24.18
C ALA A 305 14.90 -9.09 -24.58
N ALA A 306 14.88 -10.04 -25.51
CA ALA A 306 16.09 -10.67 -26.03
C ALA A 306 16.97 -9.71 -26.84
N GLU A 307 16.38 -8.85 -27.67
CA GLU A 307 17.12 -7.83 -28.42
C GLU A 307 17.77 -6.78 -27.51
N ILE A 308 17.08 -6.38 -26.43
CA ILE A 308 17.65 -5.50 -25.40
C ILE A 308 18.84 -6.18 -24.72
N TYR A 309 18.72 -7.47 -24.38
CA TYR A 309 19.82 -8.25 -23.82
C TYR A 309 21.02 -8.34 -24.76
N ALA A 310 20.78 -8.43 -26.08
CA ALA A 310 21.81 -8.55 -27.09
C ALA A 310 22.57 -7.26 -27.41
N LYS A 311 22.13 -6.09 -26.90
CA LYS A 311 22.69 -4.77 -27.22
C LYS A 311 24.22 -4.71 -27.14
N ASN A 312 24.81 -5.26 -26.08
CA ASN A 312 26.26 -5.18 -25.84
C ASN A 312 27.03 -6.36 -26.45
N ASN A 313 26.35 -7.24 -27.19
CA ASN A 313 26.96 -8.40 -27.84
C ASN A 313 26.90 -8.26 -29.37
N PRO A 314 27.95 -7.69 -30.00
CA PRO A 314 27.98 -7.47 -31.45
C PRO A 314 28.01 -8.77 -32.28
N ARG A 315 28.16 -9.95 -31.66
CA ARG A 315 28.14 -11.26 -32.33
C ARG A 315 26.82 -12.02 -32.14
N ALA A 316 25.83 -11.43 -31.48
CA ALA A 316 24.54 -12.08 -31.26
C ALA A 316 23.76 -12.23 -32.58
N THR A 317 23.39 -13.46 -32.92
CA THR A 317 22.44 -13.78 -33.99
C THR A 317 21.13 -14.27 -33.38
N ALA A 318 20.03 -14.18 -34.12
CA ALA A 318 18.72 -14.66 -33.68
C ALA A 318 18.76 -16.13 -33.19
N GLU A 319 19.47 -16.98 -33.93
CA GLU A 319 19.57 -18.42 -33.67
C GLU A 319 20.45 -18.74 -32.46
N ASN A 320 21.63 -18.12 -32.36
CA ASN A 320 22.52 -18.34 -31.22
C ASN A 320 21.86 -17.84 -29.93
N LEU A 321 21.19 -16.69 -29.98
CA LEU A 321 20.51 -16.14 -28.82
C LEU A 321 19.32 -17.01 -28.39
N LEU A 322 18.51 -17.53 -29.32
CA LEU A 322 17.45 -18.49 -28.97
C LEU A 322 18.02 -19.79 -28.37
N SER A 323 19.13 -20.28 -28.92
CA SER A 323 19.85 -21.43 -28.38
C SER A 323 20.33 -21.16 -26.96
N ASP A 324 20.92 -20.00 -26.70
CA ASP A 324 21.41 -19.60 -25.38
C ASP A 324 20.29 -19.48 -24.35
N ILE A 325 19.15 -18.90 -24.73
CA ILE A 325 17.95 -18.79 -23.86
C ILE A 325 17.38 -20.17 -23.52
N ASN A 326 17.40 -21.08 -24.50
CA ASN A 326 16.91 -22.44 -24.31
C ASN A 326 17.88 -23.29 -23.47
N GLY A 327 19.18 -23.14 -23.69
CA GLY A 327 20.25 -23.95 -23.08
C GLY A 327 20.72 -23.47 -21.71
N PHE A 328 20.72 -22.16 -21.44
CA PHE A 328 21.27 -21.58 -20.23
C PHE A 328 20.19 -20.92 -19.35
N PRO A 329 19.85 -21.51 -18.18
CA PRO A 329 18.87 -20.93 -17.26
C PRO A 329 19.21 -19.50 -16.82
N GLU A 330 20.50 -19.19 -16.67
CA GLU A 330 20.97 -17.84 -16.31
C GLU A 330 20.58 -16.79 -17.36
N VAL A 331 20.76 -17.10 -18.66
CA VAL A 331 20.38 -16.21 -19.76
C VAL A 331 18.87 -15.99 -19.77
N ARG A 332 18.09 -17.06 -19.54
CA ARG A 332 16.63 -16.99 -19.44
C ARG A 332 16.17 -16.11 -18.27
N GLN A 333 16.78 -16.25 -17.09
CA GLN A 333 16.47 -15.44 -15.91
C GLN A 333 16.76 -13.95 -16.17
N LYS A 334 17.90 -13.67 -16.80
CA LYS A 334 18.30 -12.31 -17.19
C LYS A 334 17.27 -11.66 -18.12
N ILE A 335 16.84 -12.37 -19.17
CA ILE A 335 15.80 -11.88 -20.09
C ILE A 335 14.44 -11.77 -19.40
N SER A 336 14.13 -12.66 -18.45
CA SER A 336 12.89 -12.59 -17.68
C SER A 336 12.81 -11.32 -16.82
N GLY A 337 13.95 -10.83 -16.30
CA GLY A 337 14.04 -9.53 -15.64
C GLY A 337 13.64 -8.37 -16.56
N ILE A 338 14.14 -8.37 -17.79
CA ILE A 338 13.82 -7.36 -18.82
C ILE A 338 12.35 -7.47 -19.23
N LEU A 339 11.89 -8.69 -19.48
CA LEU A 339 10.52 -8.98 -19.88
C LEU A 339 9.52 -8.53 -18.81
N ALA A 340 9.83 -8.68 -17.53
CA ALA A 340 8.99 -8.19 -16.43
C ALA A 340 8.76 -6.68 -16.54
N ALA A 341 9.82 -5.89 -16.80
CA ALA A 341 9.71 -4.44 -16.95
C ALA A 341 8.84 -4.05 -18.16
N LEU A 342 9.02 -4.75 -19.30
CA LEU A 342 8.21 -4.55 -20.49
C LEU A 342 6.73 -4.87 -20.25
N VAL A 343 6.46 -5.99 -19.56
CA VAL A 343 5.10 -6.39 -19.20
C VAL A 343 4.46 -5.40 -18.25
N MET A 344 5.16 -4.95 -17.20
CA MET A 344 4.67 -3.92 -16.26
C MET A 344 4.32 -2.61 -16.98
N THR A 345 5.13 -2.23 -17.95
CA THR A 345 4.86 -1.05 -18.78
C THR A 345 3.61 -1.26 -19.64
N GLU A 346 3.48 -2.42 -20.28
CA GLU A 346 2.35 -2.70 -21.17
C GLU A 346 1.01 -2.76 -20.42
N ILE A 347 0.99 -3.37 -19.22
CA ILE A 347 -0.24 -3.42 -18.40
C ILE A 347 -0.63 -2.06 -17.82
N SER A 348 0.31 -1.12 -17.68
CA SER A 348 0.03 0.26 -17.24
C SER A 348 -0.71 1.08 -18.30
N LYS A 349 -0.69 0.64 -19.57
CA LYS A 349 -1.39 1.33 -20.66
C LYS A 349 -2.89 1.06 -20.59
N ASN A 350 -3.68 2.07 -20.98
CA ASN A 350 -5.14 1.93 -21.06
C ASN A 350 -5.62 1.29 -22.38
N SER A 351 -4.94 0.24 -22.85
CA SER A 351 -5.37 -0.53 -24.02
C SER A 351 -6.46 -1.54 -23.66
N THR A 352 -7.43 -1.72 -24.56
CA THR A 352 -8.56 -2.65 -24.48
C THR A 352 -8.56 -3.69 -25.59
N ASP A 353 -7.45 -3.82 -26.34
CA ASP A 353 -7.32 -4.84 -27.37
C ASP A 353 -7.25 -6.25 -26.77
N ALA A 354 -7.54 -7.27 -27.58
CA ALA A 354 -7.60 -8.66 -27.12
C ALA A 354 -6.26 -9.12 -26.48
N GLN A 355 -5.14 -8.61 -27.00
CA GLN A 355 -3.80 -8.90 -26.51
C GLN A 355 -3.53 -8.28 -25.14
N ALA A 356 -3.75 -6.96 -24.96
CA ALA A 356 -3.57 -6.34 -23.66
C ALA A 356 -4.56 -6.89 -22.62
N THR A 357 -5.79 -7.23 -23.04
CA THR A 357 -6.79 -7.84 -22.15
C THR A 357 -6.32 -9.21 -21.64
N ALA A 358 -5.76 -10.04 -22.53
CA ALA A 358 -5.22 -11.34 -22.14
C ALA A 358 -3.99 -11.21 -21.22
N LEU A 359 -3.08 -10.27 -21.52
CA LEU A 359 -1.92 -9.97 -20.66
C LEU A 359 -2.34 -9.46 -19.28
N LYS A 360 -3.29 -8.51 -19.22
CA LYS A 360 -3.85 -7.99 -17.97
C LYS A 360 -4.55 -9.07 -17.16
N LYS A 361 -5.27 -9.99 -17.80
CA LYS A 361 -5.89 -11.12 -17.12
C LYS A 361 -4.84 -12.01 -16.45
N TRP A 362 -3.83 -12.43 -17.20
CA TRP A 362 -2.72 -13.23 -16.65
C TRP A 362 -1.98 -12.50 -15.52
N ALA A 363 -1.67 -11.22 -15.70
CA ALA A 363 -0.99 -10.40 -14.68
C ALA A 363 -1.85 -10.23 -13.42
N THR A 364 -3.16 -10.09 -13.58
CA THR A 364 -4.12 -10.02 -12.46
C THR A 364 -4.12 -11.33 -11.67
N ASP A 365 -4.18 -12.47 -12.35
CA ASP A 365 -4.18 -13.78 -11.70
C ASP A 365 -2.84 -14.05 -10.99
N LEU A 366 -1.72 -13.63 -11.60
CA LEU A 366 -0.40 -13.71 -11.00
C LEU A 366 -0.30 -12.88 -9.71
N PHE A 367 -0.72 -11.61 -9.76
CA PHE A 367 -0.70 -10.72 -8.60
C PHE A 367 -1.63 -11.21 -7.49
N ARG A 368 -2.84 -11.67 -7.85
CA ARG A 368 -3.79 -12.26 -6.90
C ARG A 368 -3.18 -13.48 -6.19
N SER A 369 -2.53 -14.37 -6.94
CA SER A 369 -1.90 -15.57 -6.38
C SER A 369 -0.88 -15.23 -5.30
N ILE A 370 0.06 -14.31 -5.58
CA ILE A 370 1.08 -13.96 -4.60
C ILE A 370 0.46 -13.28 -3.38
N LYS A 371 -0.55 -12.42 -3.58
CA LYS A 371 -1.26 -11.76 -2.48
C LYS A 371 -1.95 -12.77 -1.55
N ILE A 372 -2.66 -13.75 -2.10
CA ILE A 372 -3.33 -14.81 -1.33
C ILE A 372 -2.30 -15.67 -0.58
N ARG A 373 -1.20 -16.06 -1.23
CA ARG A 373 -0.16 -16.89 -0.60
C ARG A 373 0.51 -16.14 0.56
N CYS A 374 0.81 -14.86 0.39
CA CYS A 374 1.34 -14.02 1.46
C CYS A 374 0.35 -13.88 2.62
N ALA A 375 -0.95 -13.63 2.34
CA ALA A 375 -1.99 -13.58 3.37
C ALA A 375 -2.07 -14.89 4.17
N LYS A 376 -2.05 -16.03 3.46
CA LYS A 376 -2.07 -17.35 4.10
C LYS A 376 -0.80 -17.60 4.91
N GLY A 377 0.37 -17.23 4.40
CA GLY A 377 1.64 -17.39 5.11
C GLY A 377 1.66 -16.61 6.44
N VAL A 378 1.11 -15.39 6.46
CA VAL A 378 0.96 -14.61 7.70
C VAL A 378 -0.01 -15.29 8.68
N LEU A 379 -1.15 -15.79 8.19
CA LEU A 379 -2.12 -16.51 9.02
C LEU A 379 -1.53 -17.80 9.62
N ASP A 380 -0.78 -18.57 8.83
CA ASP A 380 -0.14 -19.81 9.30
C ASP A 380 0.91 -19.54 10.36
N GLU A 381 1.69 -18.48 10.17
CA GLU A 381 2.70 -18.08 11.12
C GLU A 381 2.08 -17.57 12.44
N TYR A 382 0.96 -16.85 12.34
CA TYR A 382 0.15 -16.47 13.50
C TYR A 382 -0.38 -17.70 14.25
N GLN A 383 -0.89 -18.71 13.53
CA GLN A 383 -1.40 -19.94 14.15
C GLN A 383 -0.31 -20.75 14.85
N LYS A 384 0.92 -20.79 14.30
CA LYS A 384 2.08 -21.39 14.98
C LYS A 384 2.38 -20.69 16.30
N TRP A 385 2.47 -19.36 16.27
CA TRP A 385 2.68 -18.56 17.48
C TRP A 385 1.54 -18.79 18.49
N LYS A 386 0.27 -18.76 18.06
CA LYS A 386 -0.89 -19.03 18.91
C LYS A 386 -0.93 -20.45 19.51
N THR A 387 -0.28 -21.42 18.87
CA THR A 387 -0.25 -22.80 19.41
C THR A 387 0.75 -22.91 20.56
N ASN A 388 1.92 -22.29 20.42
CA ASN A 388 2.94 -22.28 21.47
C ASN A 388 3.79 -21.00 21.44
N PRO A 389 3.34 -19.92 22.10
CA PRO A 389 4.04 -18.63 22.05
C PRO A 389 5.43 -18.68 22.66
N CYS A 390 5.66 -19.53 23.66
CA CYS A 390 6.93 -19.61 24.39
C CYS A 390 8.04 -20.36 23.64
N MET A 391 7.68 -21.20 22.67
CA MET A 391 8.63 -21.94 21.83
C MET A 391 8.59 -21.50 20.36
N TYR A 392 7.94 -20.37 20.06
CA TYR A 392 7.86 -19.86 18.71
C TYR A 392 9.26 -19.42 18.23
N ASP A 393 9.77 -20.04 17.16
CA ASP A 393 11.11 -19.77 16.61
C ASP A 393 11.02 -18.82 15.40
N GLY A 394 10.51 -17.61 15.65
CA GLY A 394 10.46 -16.54 14.66
C GLY A 394 11.79 -15.78 14.61
N ALA A 395 12.24 -15.37 13.42
CA ALA A 395 13.41 -14.51 13.29
C ALA A 395 13.21 -13.21 14.09
N ASP A 396 14.16 -12.90 14.98
CA ASP A 396 14.11 -11.75 15.90
C ASP A 396 13.03 -11.86 17.02
N TYR A 397 12.36 -13.00 17.16
CA TYR A 397 11.44 -13.23 18.27
C TYR A 397 12.19 -13.43 19.59
N LYS A 398 11.72 -12.76 20.64
CA LYS A 398 12.15 -13.01 22.02
C LYS A 398 10.95 -13.46 22.83
N ALA A 399 11.02 -14.67 23.36
CA ALA A 399 9.98 -15.20 24.23
C ALA A 399 9.80 -14.27 25.45
N PRO A 400 8.55 -13.96 25.84
CA PRO A 400 8.28 -13.20 27.05
C PRO A 400 8.86 -13.84 28.31
N VAL A 401 9.22 -13.01 29.29
CA VAL A 401 9.96 -13.43 30.50
C VAL A 401 9.14 -14.40 31.37
N ASP A 402 7.81 -14.34 31.27
CA ASP A 402 6.88 -15.19 32.00
C ASP A 402 6.75 -16.62 31.45
N CYS A 403 7.33 -16.91 30.28
CA CYS A 403 7.43 -18.26 29.72
C CYS A 403 8.23 -19.27 30.57
N GLY A 404 8.94 -18.81 31.61
CA GLY A 404 9.68 -19.65 32.58
C GLY A 404 8.94 -19.93 33.89
N LEU A 405 7.74 -19.37 34.11
CA LEU A 405 6.99 -19.53 35.35
C LEU A 405 5.95 -20.65 35.16
N GLY A 406 6.24 -21.84 35.70
CA GLY A 406 5.57 -23.13 35.44
C GLY A 406 4.09 -23.30 35.79
N SER A 407 3.26 -22.25 35.67
CA SER A 407 1.79 -22.34 35.79
C SER A 407 1.07 -21.29 34.93
N MET A 408 1.32 -21.30 33.62
CA MET A 408 0.61 -20.42 32.69
C MET A 408 -0.81 -20.91 32.41
N ASN A 409 -1.81 -20.16 32.89
CA ASN A 409 -3.14 -20.22 32.31
C ASN A 409 -3.13 -19.47 30.96
N VAL A 410 -3.18 -20.21 29.86
CA VAL A 410 -3.14 -19.71 28.47
C VAL A 410 -4.18 -18.61 28.21
N ALA A 411 -5.35 -18.68 28.84
CA ALA A 411 -6.41 -17.67 28.70
C ALA A 411 -6.08 -16.35 29.43
N THR A 412 -5.24 -16.38 30.46
CA THR A 412 -4.77 -15.19 31.18
C THR A 412 -3.58 -14.56 30.45
N TRP A 413 -2.73 -15.40 29.84
CA TRP A 413 -1.58 -14.95 29.07
C TRP A 413 -1.96 -14.13 27.82
N TYR A 414 -2.95 -14.60 27.05
CA TYR A 414 -3.46 -13.90 25.86
C TYR A 414 -4.17 -12.57 26.15
N ARG A 415 -4.47 -12.28 27.42
CA ARG A 415 -5.00 -10.98 27.87
C ARG A 415 -3.89 -10.00 28.26
N ALA A 416 -2.69 -10.50 28.55
CA ALA A 416 -1.54 -9.70 28.98
C ALA A 416 -0.51 -9.45 27.86
N HIS A 417 -0.54 -10.25 26.78
CA HIS A 417 0.43 -10.18 25.69
C HIS A 417 -0.24 -10.01 24.32
N THR A 418 0.25 -9.05 23.55
CA THR A 418 -0.10 -8.86 22.14
C THR A 418 0.84 -9.67 21.24
N PRO A 419 0.35 -10.19 20.09
CA PRO A 419 1.22 -10.87 19.14
C PRO A 419 2.29 -9.93 18.57
N PRO A 420 3.53 -10.43 18.31
CA PRO A 420 4.59 -9.64 17.70
C PRO A 420 4.34 -9.47 16.19
N GLU A 421 3.60 -8.41 15.82
CA GLU A 421 3.10 -8.15 14.46
C GLU A 421 4.20 -8.17 13.39
N ASP A 422 5.27 -7.43 13.62
CA ASP A 422 6.38 -7.31 12.68
C ASP A 422 7.10 -8.64 12.47
N VAL A 423 7.24 -9.44 13.53
CA VAL A 423 7.91 -10.74 13.49
C VAL A 423 7.06 -11.74 12.72
N ILE A 424 5.76 -11.85 13.05
CA ILE A 424 4.82 -12.77 12.38
C ILE A 424 4.64 -12.37 10.92
N GLY A 425 4.49 -11.07 10.63
CA GLY A 425 4.39 -10.54 9.28
C GLY A 425 5.64 -10.85 8.45
N LYS A 426 6.83 -10.54 8.98
CA LYS A 426 8.12 -10.83 8.33
C LYS A 426 8.33 -12.32 8.09
N ALA A 427 8.06 -13.17 9.08
CA ALA A 427 8.21 -14.60 8.98
C ALA A 427 7.22 -15.22 7.97
N GLY A 428 5.96 -14.77 7.98
CA GLY A 428 4.94 -15.17 7.01
C GLY A 428 5.32 -14.80 5.58
N LEU A 429 5.79 -13.56 5.35
CA LEU A 429 6.27 -13.12 4.03
C LEU A 429 7.53 -13.86 3.59
N LYS A 430 8.49 -14.06 4.51
CA LYS A 430 9.72 -14.82 4.25
C LYS A 430 9.38 -16.25 3.82
N SER A 431 8.38 -16.89 4.42
CA SER A 431 7.98 -18.26 4.05
C SER A 431 7.55 -18.39 2.58
N VAL A 432 7.00 -17.32 1.98
CA VAL A 432 6.53 -17.29 0.59
C VAL A 432 7.57 -16.73 -0.37
N LEU A 433 8.38 -15.77 0.06
CA LEU A 433 9.32 -15.04 -0.80
C LEU A 433 10.74 -15.64 -0.78
N ALA A 434 11.18 -16.24 0.33
CA ALA A 434 12.53 -16.80 0.46
C ALA A 434 12.75 -18.05 -0.40
N SER A 435 11.68 -18.79 -0.74
CA SER A 435 11.76 -19.87 -1.74
C SER A 435 12.18 -19.39 -3.12
N ASN A 436 12.15 -18.07 -3.36
CA ASN A 436 12.38 -17.43 -4.66
C ASN A 436 13.62 -16.51 -4.64
N ALA A 437 14.43 -16.52 -3.57
CA ALA A 437 15.53 -15.56 -3.36
C ALA A 437 16.61 -15.60 -4.46
N ASP A 438 16.95 -16.80 -4.95
CA ASP A 438 17.93 -16.98 -6.03
C ASP A 438 17.42 -16.43 -7.37
N ALA A 439 16.10 -16.52 -7.61
CA ALA A 439 15.45 -15.97 -8.80
C ALA A 439 15.51 -14.44 -8.83
N ILE A 440 15.25 -13.83 -7.67
CA ILE A 440 15.20 -12.38 -7.48
C ILE A 440 16.59 -11.77 -7.66
N THR A 441 17.62 -12.39 -7.07
CA THR A 441 18.99 -11.90 -7.11
C THR A 441 19.51 -11.76 -8.56
N ASN A 442 19.27 -12.77 -9.40
CA ASN A 442 19.69 -12.76 -10.80
C ASN A 442 18.81 -11.89 -11.70
N GLY A 443 17.49 -11.84 -11.44
CA GLY A 443 16.54 -11.04 -12.22
C GLY A 443 16.67 -9.53 -11.97
N VAL A 444 16.98 -9.11 -10.75
CA VAL A 444 17.14 -7.69 -10.35
C VAL A 444 18.42 -7.08 -10.93
N ALA A 445 19.54 -7.82 -10.94
CA ALA A 445 20.84 -7.30 -11.38
C ALA A 445 20.85 -6.77 -12.83
N LEU A 446 20.10 -7.41 -13.75
CA LEU A 446 19.96 -6.93 -15.13
C LEU A 446 18.60 -6.29 -15.43
N GLY A 447 17.57 -6.50 -14.61
CA GLY A 447 16.40 -5.61 -14.62
C GLY A 447 16.83 -4.16 -14.41
N ALA A 448 17.74 -3.91 -13.47
CA ALA A 448 18.36 -2.60 -13.24
C ALA A 448 19.15 -2.04 -14.44
N ALA A 449 19.91 -2.90 -15.13
CA ALA A 449 20.70 -2.54 -16.30
C ALA A 449 19.89 -2.43 -17.61
N ALA A 450 18.72 -3.08 -17.67
CA ALA A 450 17.79 -2.97 -18.78
C ALA A 450 16.80 -1.83 -18.59
N VAL A 451 16.54 -1.45 -17.33
CA VAL A 451 15.80 -0.24 -16.96
C VAL A 451 16.54 0.98 -17.49
N THR A 452 17.88 1.08 -17.35
CA THR A 452 18.69 2.11 -18.04
C THR A 452 18.60 2.09 -19.59
N ILE A 453 17.99 1.06 -20.18
CA ILE A 453 17.70 0.93 -21.63
C ILE A 453 16.17 0.97 -21.91
N GLY A 454 15.35 0.87 -20.86
CA GLY A 454 13.93 0.56 -20.88
C GLY A 454 13.04 1.70 -21.31
N ALA A 455 13.60 2.90 -21.50
CA ALA A 455 12.90 4.00 -22.14
C ALA A 455 12.78 3.85 -23.67
N ALA A 456 13.70 3.09 -24.29
CA ALA A 456 13.73 2.91 -25.75
C ALA A 456 12.72 1.88 -26.26
N ALA A 457 12.29 0.95 -25.41
CA ALA A 457 11.30 -0.06 -25.76
C ALA A 457 9.85 0.47 -25.79
N ILE A 458 9.59 1.59 -25.10
CA ILE A 458 8.24 2.12 -24.86
C ILE A 458 7.61 2.69 -26.14
N ALA A 459 8.43 3.16 -27.10
CA ALA A 459 7.96 3.68 -28.39
C ALA A 459 7.75 2.62 -29.49
N LEU A 460 8.26 1.39 -29.31
CA LEU A 460 8.15 0.32 -30.33
C LEU A 460 6.79 -0.39 -30.30
N ALA A 461 6.10 -0.40 -29.16
CA ALA A 461 4.78 -1.02 -29.04
C ALA A 461 3.67 -0.22 -29.75
N SER A 462 3.87 1.06 -30.03
CA SER A 462 2.89 1.90 -30.76
C SER A 462 2.94 1.78 -32.29
N ALA A 463 3.91 1.04 -32.86
CA ALA A 463 4.08 0.91 -34.31
C ALA A 463 3.62 -0.43 -34.91
N VAL A 464 2.99 -1.32 -34.12
CA VAL A 464 2.72 -2.71 -34.55
C VAL A 464 1.44 -2.84 -35.41
N GLY A 465 1.11 -1.80 -36.18
CA GLY A 465 -0.13 -1.67 -36.94
C GLY A 465 0.00 -1.44 -38.44
N THR A 466 1.17 -1.61 -39.07
CA THR A 466 1.29 -1.46 -40.54
C THR A 466 2.21 -2.50 -41.18
N THR A 467 1.74 -3.02 -42.32
CA THR A 467 2.39 -3.99 -43.22
C THR A 467 3.79 -3.55 -43.66
N VAL A 468 4.78 -4.43 -43.50
CA VAL A 468 6.18 -4.21 -43.89
C VAL A 468 6.43 -4.76 -45.29
N ILE A 469 6.89 -3.92 -46.23
CA ILE A 469 7.50 -4.35 -47.49
C ILE A 469 9.01 -4.15 -47.36
N ALA A 470 9.79 -5.15 -47.79
CA ALA A 470 11.24 -5.21 -47.65
C ALA A 470 11.96 -4.13 -48.48
N GLY A 471 12.92 -3.44 -47.84
CA GLY A 471 13.83 -2.48 -48.47
C GLY A 471 14.16 -1.33 -47.53
N SER A 472 15.37 -1.35 -46.96
CA SER A 472 16.04 -0.23 -46.24
C SER A 472 15.12 0.75 -45.51
N VAL A 473 14.72 0.44 -44.27
CA VAL A 473 14.03 1.43 -43.42
C VAL A 473 15.07 2.28 -42.71
N THR A 474 15.26 3.49 -43.21
CA THR A 474 15.69 4.61 -42.37
C THR A 474 14.53 4.90 -41.42
N ALA A 475 14.65 4.49 -40.15
CA ALA A 475 13.78 5.00 -39.10
C ALA A 475 14.23 6.44 -38.77
N SER A 476 13.93 7.37 -39.67
CA SER A 476 14.05 8.79 -39.39
C SER A 476 13.00 9.17 -38.35
N GLY A 477 13.43 9.66 -37.19
CA GLY A 477 12.58 10.45 -36.30
C GLY A 477 11.97 9.73 -35.10
N VAL A 478 12.78 9.14 -34.22
CA VAL A 478 12.30 8.80 -32.85
C VAL A 478 13.23 9.41 -31.81
N THR A 479 12.78 10.50 -31.20
CA THR A 479 13.33 11.09 -29.97
C THR A 479 12.92 10.26 -28.76
N ILE A 480 13.88 9.84 -27.94
CA ILE A 480 13.64 8.97 -26.78
C ILE A 480 14.36 9.56 -25.57
N GLY A 481 13.60 10.07 -24.60
CA GLY A 481 14.09 10.46 -23.28
C GLY A 481 14.25 9.23 -22.40
N ALA A 482 15.41 9.09 -21.75
CA ALA A 482 15.69 8.01 -20.82
C ALA A 482 14.81 8.16 -19.57
N VAL A 483 13.74 7.37 -19.44
CA VAL A 483 13.15 6.99 -18.15
C VAL A 483 14.01 5.85 -17.62
N SER A 484 14.81 6.10 -16.56
CA SER A 484 14.77 5.30 -15.34
C SER A 484 16.00 5.38 -14.42
N THR A 485 15.70 5.51 -13.15
CA THR A 485 16.41 4.91 -12.00
C THR A 485 15.41 4.37 -10.97
N SER A 486 14.11 4.44 -11.26
CA SER A 486 13.02 4.17 -10.32
C SER A 486 12.86 2.69 -9.94
N LEU A 487 13.39 1.74 -10.73
CA LEU A 487 13.27 0.33 -10.36
C LEU A 487 14.25 -0.03 -9.22
N PHE A 488 15.47 0.52 -9.20
CA PHE A 488 16.47 0.21 -8.16
C PHE A 488 16.16 0.88 -6.81
N ALA A 489 15.66 2.12 -6.84
CA ALA A 489 15.16 2.82 -5.67
C ALA A 489 13.85 2.21 -5.14
N ALA A 490 13.02 1.62 -6.02
CA ALA A 490 11.87 0.81 -5.58
C ALA A 490 12.32 -0.44 -4.81
N PHE A 491 13.44 -1.08 -5.15
CA PHE A 491 13.89 -2.32 -4.49
C PHE A 491 14.68 -2.14 -3.18
N GLY A 492 14.77 -0.94 -2.60
CA GLY A 492 15.44 -0.72 -1.30
C GLY A 492 16.94 -1.04 -1.29
N GLY A 493 17.58 -1.09 -2.46
CA GLY A 493 19.01 -1.36 -2.59
C GLY A 493 19.84 -0.11 -2.29
N THR A 494 20.72 -0.17 -1.29
CA THR A 494 21.79 0.80 -1.11
C THR A 494 22.72 0.76 -2.34
N GLY A 495 22.84 1.87 -3.06
CA GLY A 495 23.51 1.97 -4.37
C GLY A 495 25.04 1.78 -4.40
N ALA A 496 25.64 1.09 -3.44
CA ALA A 496 27.10 0.93 -3.37
C ALA A 496 27.70 -0.01 -4.46
N SER A 497 26.90 -0.77 -5.21
CA SER A 497 27.41 -1.78 -6.15
C SER A 497 27.26 -1.44 -7.65
N ALA A 498 26.77 -0.24 -8.01
CA ALA A 498 26.59 0.14 -9.42
C ALA A 498 27.77 0.93 -10.03
N ALA A 499 28.79 1.29 -9.24
CA ALA A 499 29.92 2.10 -9.71
C ALA A 499 31.18 1.28 -10.12
N GLY A 500 31.13 -0.05 -10.11
CA GLY A 500 32.26 -0.90 -10.52
C GLY A 500 31.93 -1.73 -11.76
N GLY A 501 32.51 -1.37 -12.90
CA GLY A 501 32.58 -2.28 -14.05
C GLY A 501 33.30 -3.57 -13.65
N ALA A 502 32.75 -4.72 -14.08
CA ALA A 502 33.39 -6.03 -14.09
C ALA A 502 34.16 -6.41 -12.81
N GLY A 503 33.46 -6.86 -11.76
CA GLY A 503 34.13 -7.51 -10.64
C GLY A 503 33.23 -7.80 -9.44
N VAL A 504 33.00 -9.09 -9.18
CA VAL A 504 32.56 -9.68 -7.90
C VAL A 504 31.12 -9.37 -7.46
N LEU A 505 30.16 -10.14 -7.97
CA LEU A 505 28.86 -10.40 -7.33
C LEU A 505 28.84 -11.85 -6.84
N GLY A 506 29.59 -12.09 -5.77
CA GLY A 506 29.41 -13.24 -4.90
C GLY A 506 29.10 -12.72 -3.51
N ALA A 507 28.02 -13.21 -2.90
CA ALA A 507 27.65 -12.98 -1.50
C ALA A 507 27.14 -11.58 -1.11
N VAL A 508 25.89 -11.29 -1.45
CA VAL A 508 24.99 -10.58 -0.52
C VAL A 508 23.67 -11.32 -0.51
N GLY A 509 23.60 -12.31 0.39
CA GLY A 509 22.34 -12.97 0.72
C GLY A 509 21.34 -11.98 1.30
N PHE A 510 20.07 -12.42 1.34
CA PHE A 510 18.87 -11.73 1.84
C PHE A 510 18.97 -11.10 3.25
N ALA A 511 20.14 -11.13 3.90
CA ALA A 511 20.45 -10.42 5.14
C ALA A 511 20.44 -8.89 4.99
N GLY A 512 20.59 -8.36 3.77
CA GLY A 512 20.52 -6.91 3.48
C GLY A 512 19.11 -6.37 3.19
N VAL A 513 18.12 -7.23 2.94
CA VAL A 513 16.71 -6.83 2.69
C VAL A 513 15.89 -6.85 3.99
N ALA A 514 16.58 -6.76 5.14
CA ALA A 514 15.96 -6.46 6.42
C ALA A 514 15.67 -4.96 6.56
N ALA A 515 14.95 -4.39 5.59
CA ALA A 515 14.28 -3.12 5.81
C ALA A 515 12.82 -3.47 6.16
N ALA A 516 12.47 -3.32 7.44
CA ALA A 516 11.11 -3.34 7.96
C ALA A 516 10.02 -2.64 7.07
N PRO A 517 10.32 -1.61 6.25
CA PRO A 517 9.32 -0.95 5.40
C PRO A 517 8.70 -1.82 4.29
N ILE A 518 9.45 -2.74 3.65
CA ILE A 518 8.88 -3.58 2.58
C ILE A 518 7.96 -4.64 3.19
N ALA A 519 8.37 -5.25 4.30
CA ALA A 519 7.53 -6.17 5.05
C ALA A 519 6.26 -5.46 5.54
N ALA A 520 6.38 -4.25 6.11
CA ALA A 520 5.24 -3.45 6.55
C ALA A 520 4.32 -3.00 5.41
N ALA A 521 4.86 -2.62 4.25
CA ALA A 521 4.08 -2.24 3.07
C ALA A 521 3.38 -3.43 2.42
N VAL A 522 4.06 -4.57 2.31
CA VAL A 522 3.45 -5.82 1.82
C VAL A 522 2.43 -6.33 2.83
N LEU A 523 2.69 -6.23 4.13
CA LEU A 523 1.72 -6.55 5.18
C LEU A 523 0.52 -5.59 5.11
N ALA A 524 0.72 -4.30 4.81
CA ALA A 524 -0.36 -3.35 4.60
C ALA A 524 -1.21 -3.68 3.36
N ILE A 525 -0.59 -4.16 2.27
CA ILE A 525 -1.29 -4.62 1.06
C ILE A 525 -2.12 -5.89 1.36
N VAL A 526 -1.59 -6.77 2.21
CA VAL A 526 -2.12 -8.12 2.48
C VAL A 526 -3.16 -8.14 3.61
N VAL A 527 -2.94 -7.35 4.67
CA VAL A 527 -3.72 -7.35 5.93
C VAL A 527 -4.42 -6.00 6.17
N GLY A 528 -4.09 -4.95 5.42
CA GLY A 528 -4.53 -3.57 5.69
C GLY A 528 -3.61 -2.86 6.69
N THR A 529 -3.93 -1.61 7.04
CA THR A 529 -3.14 -0.83 8.00
C THR A 529 -2.83 -1.63 9.27
N MET A 530 -1.56 -1.53 9.73
CA MET A 530 -1.02 -2.19 10.93
C MET A 530 -1.85 -1.99 12.21
N GLU A 531 -2.81 -1.05 12.21
CA GLU A 531 -3.73 -0.84 13.33
C GLU A 531 -4.68 -2.01 13.59
N GLY A 532 -4.85 -2.94 12.64
CA GLY A 532 -5.75 -4.09 12.80
C GLY A 532 -5.31 -5.12 13.84
N ILE A 533 -4.00 -5.25 14.12
CA ILE A 533 -3.50 -6.23 15.11
C ILE A 533 -3.32 -5.59 16.51
N LYS A 534 -3.35 -4.25 16.62
CA LYS A 534 -3.34 -3.49 17.90
C LYS A 534 -4.59 -3.67 18.77
N VAL A 535 -5.61 -4.40 18.31
CA VAL A 535 -6.83 -4.61 19.09
C VAL A 535 -6.52 -5.57 20.25
N THR A 536 -6.76 -5.09 21.46
CA THR A 536 -6.32 -5.55 22.79
C THR A 536 -6.57 -7.02 23.21
N GLU A 537 -6.84 -7.96 22.32
CA GLU A 537 -6.89 -9.40 22.63
C GLU A 537 -6.42 -10.26 21.44
N ALA A 538 -5.43 -11.14 21.65
CA ALA A 538 -4.92 -12.07 20.64
C ALA A 538 -6.03 -12.97 20.03
N ALA A 539 -7.14 -13.16 20.73
CA ALA A 539 -8.30 -13.92 20.23
C ALA A 539 -8.91 -13.32 18.94
N LYS A 540 -8.82 -11.99 18.73
CA LYS A 540 -9.46 -11.28 17.61
C LYS A 540 -8.63 -11.29 16.31
N VAL A 541 -7.35 -11.63 16.40
CA VAL A 541 -6.40 -11.53 15.27
C VAL A 541 -6.64 -12.60 14.22
N GLU A 542 -6.94 -13.84 14.61
CA GLU A 542 -7.19 -14.92 13.64
C GLU A 542 -8.45 -14.69 12.78
N PRO A 543 -9.63 -14.36 13.35
CA PRO A 543 -10.81 -14.02 12.56
C PRO A 543 -10.56 -12.85 11.59
N MET A 544 -9.83 -11.82 12.04
CA MET A 544 -9.47 -10.68 11.21
C MET A 544 -8.54 -11.07 10.05
N LEU A 545 -7.46 -11.84 10.32
CA LEU A 545 -6.57 -12.35 9.28
C LEU A 545 -7.31 -13.25 8.27
N LYS A 546 -8.23 -14.10 8.74
CA LYS A 546 -9.11 -14.90 7.88
C LYS A 546 -10.00 -14.02 7.00
N MET A 547 -10.64 -13.00 7.54
CA MET A 547 -11.45 -12.05 6.74
C MET A 547 -10.61 -11.30 5.70
N LYS A 548 -9.40 -10.87 6.06
CA LYS A 548 -8.46 -10.21 5.13
C LYS A 548 -7.98 -11.16 4.03
N LEU A 549 -7.71 -12.42 4.36
CA LEU A 549 -7.43 -13.47 3.39
C LEU A 549 -8.62 -13.67 2.44
N GLY A 550 -9.86 -13.72 2.96
CA GLY A 550 -11.07 -13.78 2.14
C GLY A 550 -11.26 -12.58 1.21
N ALA A 551 -10.93 -11.38 1.70
CA ALA A 551 -10.92 -10.17 0.88
C ALA A 551 -9.86 -10.24 -0.23
N ALA A 552 -8.63 -10.64 0.08
CA ALA A 552 -7.56 -10.85 -0.90
C ALA A 552 -7.93 -11.91 -1.96
N MET A 553 -8.72 -12.91 -1.57
CA MET A 553 -9.22 -13.92 -2.50
C MET A 553 -10.29 -13.36 -3.45
N THR A 554 -11.10 -12.39 -3.02
CA THR A 554 -12.31 -11.95 -3.75
C THR A 554 -12.22 -10.56 -4.38
N GLU A 555 -11.28 -9.73 -3.96
CA GLU A 555 -11.15 -8.34 -4.39
C GLU A 555 -10.97 -8.18 -5.91
N ASN A 556 -11.46 -7.05 -6.41
CA ASN A 556 -11.18 -6.60 -7.76
C ASN A 556 -9.83 -5.87 -7.78
N ILE A 557 -8.93 -6.30 -8.66
CA ILE A 557 -7.55 -5.79 -8.73
C ILE A 557 -7.45 -4.83 -9.90
N ASN A 558 -7.13 -3.56 -9.62
CA ASN A 558 -6.83 -2.58 -10.66
C ASN A 558 -5.32 -2.52 -10.90
N LEU A 559 -4.86 -3.16 -11.98
CA LEU A 559 -3.43 -3.23 -12.31
C LEU A 559 -2.77 -1.87 -12.54
N ILE A 560 -3.50 -0.83 -12.97
CA ILE A 560 -2.93 0.51 -13.15
C ILE A 560 -2.52 1.07 -11.78
N ASN A 561 -3.38 0.91 -10.76
CA ASN A 561 -3.07 1.33 -9.40
C ASN A 561 -1.95 0.48 -8.78
N VAL A 562 -1.95 -0.83 -9.06
CA VAL A 562 -0.89 -1.76 -8.61
C VAL A 562 0.48 -1.35 -9.18
N MET A 563 0.55 -0.92 -10.46
CA MET A 563 1.81 -0.47 -11.06
C MET A 563 2.20 0.95 -10.65
N ALA A 564 1.24 1.78 -10.22
CA ALA A 564 1.52 3.11 -9.68
C ALA A 564 2.07 3.07 -8.24
N ASP A 565 1.69 2.07 -7.44
CA ASP A 565 2.21 1.85 -6.09
C ASP A 565 3.53 1.06 -6.13
N SER A 566 4.60 1.63 -5.56
CA SER A 566 5.93 1.04 -5.61
C SER A 566 6.01 -0.34 -4.96
N SER A 567 5.30 -0.55 -3.84
CA SER A 567 5.34 -1.80 -3.09
C SER A 567 4.57 -2.92 -3.79
N SER A 568 3.44 -2.57 -4.40
CA SER A 568 2.62 -3.47 -5.20
C SER A 568 3.31 -3.87 -6.52
N ALA A 569 4.00 -2.93 -7.18
CA ALA A 569 4.84 -3.22 -8.35
C ALA A 569 6.00 -4.17 -8.02
N GLN A 570 6.63 -4.04 -6.85
CA GLN A 570 7.68 -4.97 -6.39
C GLN A 570 7.12 -6.37 -6.16
N MET A 571 5.98 -6.49 -5.48
CA MET A 571 5.33 -7.77 -5.24
C MET A 571 4.95 -8.45 -6.56
N PHE A 572 4.50 -7.68 -7.54
CA PHE A 572 4.25 -8.18 -8.89
C PHE A 572 5.54 -8.67 -9.57
N PHE A 573 6.63 -7.92 -9.49
CA PHE A 573 7.91 -8.32 -10.08
C PHE A 573 8.43 -9.63 -9.46
N VAL A 574 8.35 -9.79 -8.14
CA VAL A 574 8.74 -11.03 -7.48
C VAL A 574 7.90 -12.20 -7.95
N ALA A 575 6.58 -12.01 -8.03
CA ALA A 575 5.68 -13.03 -8.58
C ALA A 575 6.01 -13.36 -10.05
N PHE A 576 6.41 -12.37 -10.84
CA PHE A 576 6.85 -12.55 -12.22
C PHE A 576 8.10 -13.42 -12.32
N GLN A 577 9.12 -13.15 -11.49
CA GLN A 577 10.35 -13.97 -11.49
C GLN A 577 10.08 -15.41 -11.06
N GLU A 578 9.21 -15.61 -10.07
CA GLU A 578 8.75 -16.95 -9.68
C GLU A 578 8.02 -17.63 -10.85
N ALA A 579 7.10 -16.92 -11.51
CA ALA A 579 6.39 -17.45 -12.66
C ALA A 579 7.38 -17.86 -13.77
N ALA A 580 8.40 -17.05 -14.06
CA ALA A 580 9.42 -17.37 -15.07
C ALA A 580 10.14 -18.70 -14.80
N GLN A 581 10.40 -19.04 -13.53
CA GLN A 581 10.98 -20.34 -13.16
C GLN A 581 10.00 -21.51 -13.37
N LYS A 582 8.70 -21.24 -13.26
CA LYS A 582 7.60 -22.21 -13.41
C LYS A 582 6.94 -22.14 -14.79
N GLY A 583 7.69 -21.70 -15.81
CA GLY A 583 7.19 -21.61 -17.19
C GLY A 583 6.03 -20.64 -17.38
N PHE A 584 6.06 -19.53 -16.63
CA PHE A 584 5.06 -18.46 -16.56
C PHE A 584 3.66 -18.92 -16.13
N MET A 585 3.56 -20.10 -15.52
CA MET A 585 2.33 -20.57 -14.90
C MET A 585 2.03 -19.79 -13.63
N VAL A 586 0.77 -19.36 -13.47
CA VAL A 586 0.29 -18.80 -12.21
C VAL A 586 0.24 -19.93 -11.18
N THR A 587 1.06 -19.80 -10.12
CA THR A 587 1.04 -20.78 -9.02
C THR A 587 -0.33 -20.70 -8.34
N ALA A 588 -1.11 -21.79 -8.34
CA ALA A 588 -2.37 -21.80 -7.61
C ALA A 588 -2.11 -21.68 -6.10
N PRO A 589 -2.77 -20.76 -5.38
CA PRO A 589 -2.55 -20.58 -3.94
C PRO A 589 -2.94 -21.81 -3.10
N LYS A 590 -3.82 -22.70 -3.60
CA LYS A 590 -4.34 -23.89 -2.91
C LYS A 590 -4.78 -23.60 -1.47
N VAL A 591 -5.56 -22.53 -1.30
CA VAL A 591 -6.09 -22.10 0.00
C VAL A 591 -7.55 -22.51 0.11
N ASP A 592 -7.86 -23.31 1.12
CA ASP A 592 -9.25 -23.62 1.49
C ASP A 592 -9.95 -22.36 2.03
N GLY A 593 -11.22 -22.22 1.69
CA GLY A 593 -12.11 -21.21 2.26
C GLY A 593 -12.82 -21.70 3.53
N GLU A 594 -13.53 -20.80 4.17
CA GLU A 594 -14.36 -21.07 5.35
C GLU A 594 -15.61 -20.20 5.26
N VAL A 595 -16.78 -20.81 5.46
CA VAL A 595 -18.02 -20.05 5.70
C VAL A 595 -18.41 -20.18 7.16
N ARG A 596 -18.63 -19.03 7.79
CA ARG A 596 -19.13 -18.93 9.16
C ARG A 596 -20.55 -18.39 9.14
N PHE A 597 -21.47 -19.11 9.78
CA PHE A 597 -22.83 -18.67 9.99
C PHE A 597 -23.01 -18.26 11.44
N TYR A 598 -23.56 -17.07 11.64
CA TYR A 598 -23.82 -16.53 12.96
C TYR A 598 -25.25 -15.99 13.04
N ASN A 599 -25.96 -16.31 14.12
CA ASN A 599 -27.29 -15.77 14.37
C ASN A 599 -27.32 -14.73 15.50
N GLN A 600 -27.54 -13.46 15.16
CA GLN A 600 -27.86 -12.35 16.07
C GLN A 600 -29.35 -11.97 16.06
N GLY A 601 -30.17 -12.64 15.25
CA GLY A 601 -31.60 -12.34 15.14
C GLY A 601 -32.39 -12.86 16.34
N GLY A 602 -33.46 -12.16 16.70
CA GLY A 602 -34.44 -12.61 17.71
C GLY A 602 -35.32 -13.75 17.23
N TYR A 603 -34.78 -14.65 16.41
CA TYR A 603 -35.43 -15.78 15.77
C TYR A 603 -34.44 -16.95 15.66
N VAL A 604 -34.95 -18.15 15.40
CA VAL A 604 -34.09 -19.30 15.07
C VAL A 604 -33.70 -19.21 13.61
N ALA A 605 -32.41 -19.36 13.30
CA ALA A 605 -31.89 -19.35 11.94
C ALA A 605 -31.39 -20.73 11.52
N GLN A 606 -31.46 -21.02 10.23
CA GLN A 606 -30.85 -22.20 9.63
C GLN A 606 -30.16 -21.79 8.34
N TYR A 607 -29.04 -22.42 8.06
CA TYR A 607 -28.18 -22.12 6.92
C TYR A 607 -27.78 -23.39 6.20
N ARG A 608 -27.52 -23.23 4.90
CA ARG A 608 -27.01 -24.26 4.02
C ARG A 608 -25.83 -23.76 3.20
N LEU A 609 -24.79 -24.58 3.13
CA LEU A 609 -23.70 -24.49 2.18
C LEU A 609 -23.82 -25.65 1.20
N SER A 610 -23.72 -25.37 -0.11
CA SER A 610 -23.63 -26.40 -1.14
C SER A 610 -22.50 -26.08 -2.12
N TYR A 611 -21.75 -27.08 -2.56
CA TYR A 611 -20.71 -26.91 -3.58
C TYR A 611 -20.44 -28.22 -4.34
N LYS A 612 -19.79 -28.12 -5.51
CA LYS A 612 -19.30 -29.26 -6.28
C LYS A 612 -17.82 -29.51 -5.99
N LEU A 613 -17.48 -30.72 -5.57
CA LEU A 613 -16.12 -31.18 -5.36
C LEU A 613 -15.86 -32.40 -6.26
N ASN A 614 -14.88 -32.30 -7.16
CA ASN A 614 -14.56 -33.36 -8.13
C ASN A 614 -15.80 -33.86 -8.92
N GLY A 615 -16.72 -32.96 -9.26
CA GLY A 615 -17.97 -33.26 -9.96
C GLY A 615 -19.12 -33.78 -9.09
N GLN A 616 -18.86 -34.08 -7.80
CA GLN A 616 -19.89 -34.53 -6.84
C GLN A 616 -20.47 -33.35 -6.07
N ASN A 617 -21.79 -33.33 -5.89
CA ASN A 617 -22.45 -32.32 -5.07
C ASN A 617 -22.26 -32.64 -3.58
N GLN A 618 -21.84 -31.64 -2.82
CA GLN A 618 -21.73 -31.66 -1.37
C GLN A 618 -22.71 -30.63 -0.81
N GLU A 619 -23.46 -31.00 0.23
CA GLU A 619 -24.45 -30.15 0.86
C GLU A 619 -24.36 -30.29 2.38
N PHE A 620 -24.26 -29.16 3.07
CA PHE A 620 -24.16 -29.08 4.51
C PHE A 620 -25.22 -28.12 5.02
N THR A 621 -26.11 -28.63 5.86
CA THR A 621 -27.12 -27.81 6.53
C THR A 621 -26.79 -27.73 8.01
N THR A 622 -26.77 -26.51 8.54
CA THR A 622 -26.61 -26.26 9.98
C THR A 622 -27.78 -26.86 10.77
N PRO A 623 -27.56 -27.23 12.06
CA PRO A 623 -28.68 -27.35 12.98
C PRO A 623 -29.35 -25.99 13.17
N SER A 624 -30.57 -25.98 13.72
CA SER A 624 -31.26 -24.75 14.11
C SER A 624 -30.39 -23.91 15.06
N LEU A 625 -29.90 -22.76 14.59
CA LEU A 625 -29.06 -21.85 15.35
C LEU A 625 -29.95 -20.82 16.05
N SER A 626 -30.00 -20.88 17.38
CA SER A 626 -30.61 -19.84 18.19
C SER A 626 -29.72 -18.59 18.24
N VAL A 627 -30.28 -17.47 18.70
CA VAL A 627 -29.50 -16.24 18.93
C VAL A 627 -28.26 -16.52 19.77
N GLY A 628 -27.11 -16.01 19.33
CA GLY A 628 -25.84 -16.18 20.02
C GLY A 628 -24.98 -17.35 19.51
N PHE A 629 -25.54 -18.26 18.70
CA PHE A 629 -24.85 -19.46 18.23
C PHE A 629 -24.23 -19.28 16.84
N GLU A 630 -23.15 -20.02 16.60
CA GLU A 630 -22.45 -20.06 15.33
C GLU A 630 -22.18 -21.48 14.84
N LYS A 631 -21.99 -21.62 13.52
CA LYS A 631 -21.50 -22.84 12.90
C LYS A 631 -20.57 -22.51 11.73
N LEU A 632 -19.48 -23.24 11.62
CA LEU A 632 -18.51 -23.09 10.54
C LEU A 632 -18.46 -24.35 9.67
N TYR A 633 -18.17 -24.15 8.38
CA TYR A 633 -17.85 -25.21 7.42
C TYR A 633 -16.67 -24.79 6.55
N SER A 634 -15.76 -25.72 6.30
CA SER A 634 -14.65 -25.53 5.37
C SER A 634 -15.12 -25.69 3.94
N ILE A 635 -14.54 -24.90 3.03
CA ILE A 635 -14.76 -24.97 1.59
C ILE A 635 -13.44 -25.37 0.94
N PRO A 636 -13.31 -26.60 0.42
CA PRO A 636 -12.07 -27.03 -0.23
C PRO A 636 -11.64 -26.11 -1.37
N TYR A 637 -10.34 -25.88 -1.56
CA TYR A 637 -9.80 -24.95 -2.57
C TYR A 637 -10.20 -25.26 -4.02
N ASN A 638 -10.57 -26.51 -4.32
CA ASN A 638 -11.03 -26.99 -5.63
C ASN A 638 -12.56 -27.08 -5.74
N ALA A 639 -13.30 -26.56 -4.76
CA ALA A 639 -14.76 -26.51 -4.81
C ALA A 639 -15.23 -25.47 -5.85
N THR A 640 -16.28 -25.83 -6.60
CA THR A 640 -16.89 -24.98 -7.63
C THR A 640 -18.41 -24.91 -7.43
N ASN A 641 -19.08 -23.95 -8.08
CA ASN A 641 -20.52 -23.75 -7.98
C ASN A 641 -21.01 -23.66 -6.53
N ILE A 642 -20.32 -22.84 -5.74
CA ILE A 642 -20.55 -22.70 -4.31
C ILE A 642 -21.76 -21.80 -4.10
N ASN A 643 -22.71 -22.23 -3.30
CA ASN A 643 -23.91 -21.48 -2.96
C ASN A 643 -24.18 -21.52 -1.46
N VAL A 644 -24.65 -20.39 -0.93
CA VAL A 644 -24.92 -20.21 0.48
C VAL A 644 -26.32 -19.64 0.68
N VAL A 645 -27.12 -20.30 1.53
CA VAL A 645 -28.51 -19.92 1.78
C VAL A 645 -28.75 -19.82 3.29
N GLY A 646 -29.54 -18.83 3.71
CA GLY A 646 -29.94 -18.64 5.10
C GLY A 646 -31.45 -18.42 5.22
N TRP A 647 -32.06 -19.00 6.25
CA TRP A 647 -33.48 -18.92 6.58
C TRP A 647 -33.69 -18.49 8.03
N ALA A 648 -34.78 -17.76 8.29
CA ALA A 648 -35.28 -17.39 9.61
C ALA A 648 -36.60 -18.11 9.89
N LEU A 649 -36.80 -18.61 11.10
CA LEU A 649 -38.08 -19.12 11.56
C LEU A 649 -38.96 -17.93 12.00
N THR A 650 -39.97 -17.60 11.19
CA THR A 650 -40.83 -16.42 11.39
C THR A 650 -42.23 -16.76 11.94
N GLY A 651 -42.48 -18.03 12.30
CA GLY A 651 -43.74 -18.54 12.86
C GLY A 651 -43.71 -20.05 13.11
N VAL A 652 -44.84 -20.66 13.47
CA VAL A 652 -44.94 -22.12 13.65
C VAL A 652 -44.64 -22.82 12.32
N ASN A 653 -43.46 -23.43 12.21
CA ASN A 653 -42.96 -24.13 11.01
C ASN A 653 -42.88 -23.29 9.72
N SER A 654 -42.84 -21.95 9.81
CA SER A 654 -42.70 -21.06 8.66
C SER A 654 -41.28 -20.52 8.57
N TRP A 655 -40.53 -20.98 7.56
CA TRP A 655 -39.17 -20.52 7.28
C TRP A 655 -39.17 -19.48 6.16
N LYS A 656 -38.59 -18.32 6.43
CA LYS A 656 -38.40 -17.23 5.46
C LYS A 656 -36.94 -17.17 5.04
N GLU A 657 -36.68 -17.21 3.72
CA GLU A 657 -35.33 -17.00 3.19
C GLU A 657 -34.86 -15.56 3.47
N ILE A 658 -33.66 -15.43 4.03
CA ILE A 658 -33.01 -14.16 4.35
C ILE A 658 -32.05 -13.78 3.22
N PHE A 659 -31.31 -14.77 2.71
CA PHE A 659 -30.38 -14.61 1.61
C PHE A 659 -30.12 -15.92 0.88
N ASN A 660 -29.76 -15.80 -0.39
CA ASN A 660 -29.26 -16.87 -1.25
C ASN A 660 -28.20 -16.27 -2.16
N LYS A 661 -26.93 -16.64 -1.93
CA LYS A 661 -25.78 -15.99 -2.55
C LYS A 661 -24.79 -17.01 -3.11
N PRO A 662 -24.49 -16.94 -4.43
CA PRO A 662 -23.39 -17.71 -4.99
C PRO A 662 -22.04 -17.10 -4.56
N LEU A 663 -21.04 -17.95 -4.43
CA LEU A 663 -19.64 -17.55 -4.26
C LEU A 663 -18.83 -18.01 -5.47
N ASP A 664 -18.11 -17.08 -6.09
CA ASP A 664 -17.34 -17.35 -7.32
C ASP A 664 -16.17 -18.32 -7.10
N ARG A 665 -15.69 -18.42 -5.85
CA ARG A 665 -14.55 -19.25 -5.45
C ARG A 665 -14.58 -19.53 -3.94
N PRO A 666 -13.85 -20.55 -3.45
CA PRO A 666 -13.61 -20.73 -2.03
C PRO A 666 -13.03 -19.45 -1.44
N THR A 667 -13.58 -18.98 -0.32
CA THR A 667 -13.16 -17.76 0.36
C THR A 667 -13.47 -17.86 1.86
N TYR A 668 -12.93 -16.93 2.65
CA TYR A 668 -13.32 -16.73 4.03
C TYR A 668 -14.43 -15.68 4.09
N ILE A 669 -15.64 -16.09 4.49
CA ILE A 669 -16.80 -15.20 4.60
C ILE A 669 -17.62 -15.55 5.83
N CYS A 670 -18.14 -14.51 6.50
CA CYS A 670 -19.08 -14.66 7.58
C CYS A 670 -20.43 -14.08 7.18
N TYR A 671 -21.50 -14.85 7.40
CA TYR A 671 -22.87 -14.40 7.29
C TYR A 671 -23.48 -14.29 8.67
N THR A 672 -23.83 -13.07 9.05
CA THR A 672 -24.49 -12.77 10.32
C THR A 672 -25.91 -12.33 10.06
N THR A 673 -26.88 -13.09 10.57
CA THR A 673 -28.30 -12.72 10.48
C THR A 673 -28.72 -11.95 11.71
N PHE A 674 -29.57 -10.94 11.55
CA PHE A 674 -30.00 -10.05 12.64
C PHE A 674 -31.42 -9.53 12.40
N GLY A 675 -31.99 -8.86 13.40
CA GLY A 675 -33.34 -8.31 13.33
C GLY A 675 -34.36 -9.15 14.12
N THR A 676 -35.64 -9.00 13.77
CA THR A 676 -36.75 -9.67 14.47
C THR A 676 -37.45 -10.69 13.57
N VAL A 677 -38.33 -11.52 14.12
CA VAL A 677 -39.18 -12.43 13.33
C VAL A 677 -39.98 -11.73 12.23
N PHE A 678 -40.28 -10.43 12.38
CA PHE A 678 -41.03 -9.64 11.40
C PHE A 678 -40.13 -8.98 10.34
N ALA A 679 -38.86 -8.76 10.66
CA ALA A 679 -37.88 -8.11 9.80
C ALA A 679 -36.50 -8.78 9.90
N PRO A 680 -36.36 -10.03 9.40
CA PRO A 680 -35.08 -10.69 9.37
C PRO A 680 -34.17 -10.08 8.30
N ALA A 681 -32.89 -9.91 8.62
CA ALA A 681 -31.88 -9.32 7.76
C ALA A 681 -30.54 -10.07 7.92
N TYR A 682 -29.57 -9.75 7.05
CA TYR A 682 -28.22 -10.30 7.13
C TYR A 682 -27.16 -9.27 6.72
N LYS A 683 -25.93 -9.52 7.17
CA LYS A 683 -24.72 -8.74 6.86
C LYS A 683 -23.51 -9.68 6.75
N ASN A 684 -22.47 -9.21 6.06
CA ASN A 684 -21.27 -9.98 5.73
C ASN A 684 -20.09 -9.64 6.64
N ASP A 685 -20.34 -9.56 7.93
CA ASP A 685 -19.36 -9.34 8.99
C ASP A 685 -19.51 -10.43 10.05
N ALA A 686 -18.40 -10.82 10.67
CA ALA A 686 -18.47 -11.60 11.90
C ALA A 686 -18.70 -10.61 13.04
N PRO A 687 -19.72 -10.77 13.89
CA PRO A 687 -19.77 -10.00 15.12
C PRO A 687 -18.48 -10.26 15.91
N GLU A 688 -17.92 -9.20 16.48
CA GLU A 688 -16.80 -9.31 17.41
C GLU A 688 -17.22 -10.15 18.61
N ILE A 689 -17.04 -11.46 18.51
CA ILE A 689 -17.27 -12.36 19.62
C ILE A 689 -15.92 -12.95 19.96
N GLY A 690 -15.17 -12.12 20.66
CA GLY A 690 -14.16 -12.57 21.59
C GLY A 690 -14.42 -11.77 22.86
N ASN A 691 -14.96 -12.44 23.87
CA ASN A 691 -14.93 -12.13 25.29
C ASN A 691 -15.07 -10.63 25.64
N MET A 692 -16.24 -10.22 26.13
CA MET A 692 -16.27 -9.01 26.97
C MET A 692 -15.61 -9.34 28.31
N THR A 693 -14.27 -9.28 28.37
CA THR A 693 -13.59 -9.27 29.66
C THR A 693 -13.74 -7.88 30.26
N SER A 694 -14.46 -7.82 31.38
CA SER A 694 -14.46 -6.68 32.29
C SER A 694 -13.03 -6.41 32.76
N LYS A 695 -12.58 -5.15 32.66
CA LYS A 695 -11.38 -4.67 33.36
C LYS A 695 -11.57 -4.84 34.90
N PRO A 696 -10.51 -4.71 35.73
CA PRO A 696 -10.69 -4.73 37.18
C PRO A 696 -11.76 -3.74 37.64
N ASN A 697 -12.70 -4.20 38.47
CA ASN A 697 -13.87 -3.49 38.98
C ASN A 697 -14.93 -3.11 37.94
N GLN A 698 -15.02 -3.86 36.83
CA GLN A 698 -16.10 -3.68 35.85
C GLN A 698 -17.12 -4.82 35.92
N LEU A 699 -18.40 -4.44 35.85
CA LEU A 699 -19.51 -5.36 35.64
C LEU A 699 -20.09 -5.13 34.24
N THR A 700 -20.07 -6.16 33.41
CA THR A 700 -20.66 -6.08 32.06
C THR A 700 -22.00 -6.79 32.02
N VAL A 701 -23.03 -6.14 31.49
CA VAL A 701 -24.38 -6.70 31.36
C VAL A 701 -24.82 -6.67 29.91
N THR A 702 -25.29 -7.80 29.38
CA THR A 702 -25.53 -7.99 27.94
C THR A 702 -26.88 -8.68 27.68
N HIS A 703 -27.64 -8.16 26.71
CA HIS A 703 -28.98 -8.59 26.33
C HIS A 703 -28.96 -9.31 24.99
N GLY A 704 -28.93 -10.65 25.01
CA GLY A 704 -29.07 -11.50 23.84
C GLY A 704 -30.47 -12.08 23.64
N ALA A 705 -31.44 -11.71 24.48
CA ALA A 705 -32.77 -12.31 24.48
C ALA A 705 -33.77 -11.67 23.48
N GLY A 706 -34.77 -12.45 23.07
CA GLY A 706 -35.88 -12.01 22.21
C GLY A 706 -37.04 -11.32 22.95
N TYR A 707 -36.79 -10.70 24.09
CA TYR A 707 -37.76 -9.94 24.91
C TYR A 707 -37.20 -8.57 25.30
N VAL A 708 -38.00 -7.73 25.96
CA VAL A 708 -37.51 -6.50 26.60
C VAL A 708 -37.18 -6.81 28.05
N ALA A 709 -36.04 -6.35 28.54
CA ALA A 709 -35.63 -6.53 29.93
C ALA A 709 -35.61 -5.21 30.70
N TRP A 710 -35.91 -5.32 31.99
CA TRP A 710 -35.66 -4.28 32.97
C TRP A 710 -34.40 -4.62 33.74
N VAL A 711 -33.42 -3.73 33.72
CA VAL A 711 -32.14 -3.89 34.41
C VAL A 711 -32.00 -2.82 35.48
N ARG A 712 -31.76 -3.26 36.72
CA ARG A 712 -31.45 -2.39 37.87
C ARG A 712 -30.09 -2.74 38.46
N LEU A 713 -29.23 -1.73 38.63
CA LEU A 713 -27.95 -1.86 39.31
C LEU A 713 -27.78 -0.75 40.35
N GLU A 714 -27.51 -1.16 41.58
CA GLU A 714 -27.20 -0.27 42.70
C GLU A 714 -25.98 -0.77 43.49
N TYR A 715 -25.25 0.13 44.15
CA TYR A 715 -24.16 -0.23 45.08
C TYR A 715 -24.04 0.82 46.19
N PHE A 716 -23.34 0.48 47.28
CA PHE A 716 -23.04 1.40 48.37
C PHE A 716 -21.60 1.91 48.23
N ASP A 717 -21.40 3.21 48.12
CA ASP A 717 -20.07 3.82 48.04
C ASP A 717 -20.04 5.12 48.84
N GLN A 718 -18.91 5.38 49.51
CA GLN A 718 -18.68 6.58 50.35
C GLN A 718 -19.82 6.91 51.34
N GLY A 719 -20.45 5.89 51.95
CA GLY A 719 -21.50 6.10 52.94
C GLY A 719 -22.91 6.33 52.37
N LYS A 720 -23.13 6.18 51.05
CA LYS A 720 -24.44 6.37 50.39
C LYS A 720 -24.76 5.24 49.41
N ASN A 721 -26.04 4.91 49.28
CA ASN A 721 -26.53 4.04 48.20
C ASN A 721 -26.57 4.83 46.88
N GLN A 722 -25.93 4.29 45.85
CA GLN A 722 -25.87 4.83 44.50
C GLN A 722 -26.67 3.92 43.57
N MET A 723 -27.68 4.48 42.88
CA MET A 723 -28.44 3.79 41.84
C MET A 723 -27.89 4.19 40.47
N ILE A 724 -27.28 3.24 39.76
CA ILE A 724 -26.51 3.48 38.53
C ILE A 724 -27.35 3.26 37.28
N LEU A 725 -28.29 2.34 37.37
CA LEU A 725 -29.26 2.06 36.32
C LEU A 725 -30.54 1.55 36.95
N ASP A 726 -31.68 2.04 36.49
CA ASP A 726 -32.99 1.45 36.70
C ASP A 726 -33.84 1.73 35.46
N LYS A 727 -33.80 0.81 34.49
CA LYS A 727 -34.43 1.03 33.17
C LYS A 727 -35.08 -0.24 32.62
N GLY A 728 -36.28 -0.08 32.07
CA GLY A 728 -37.13 -1.11 31.46
C GLY A 728 -37.07 -1.20 29.93
N ASP A 729 -36.08 -0.59 29.27
CA ASP A 729 -35.99 -0.46 27.81
C ASP A 729 -34.81 -1.24 27.19
N ALA A 730 -34.21 -2.17 27.92
CA ALA A 730 -33.12 -2.99 27.37
C ALA A 730 -33.69 -4.00 26.37
N THR A 731 -33.33 -3.88 25.10
CA THR A 731 -33.79 -4.76 24.01
C THR A 731 -32.65 -5.63 23.48
N LEU A 732 -32.95 -6.54 22.54
CA LEU A 732 -31.95 -7.37 21.86
C LEU A 732 -30.76 -6.54 21.33
N GLY A 733 -29.53 -6.94 21.70
CA GLY A 733 -28.28 -6.26 21.35
C GLY A 733 -27.84 -5.17 22.34
N TRP A 734 -28.68 -4.86 23.33
CA TRP A 734 -28.32 -3.93 24.40
C TRP A 734 -27.17 -4.49 25.24
N TYR A 735 -26.16 -3.68 25.50
CA TYR A 735 -25.14 -3.99 26.49
C TYR A 735 -24.73 -2.73 27.22
N LYS A 736 -24.27 -2.89 28.46
CA LYS A 736 -23.69 -1.81 29.24
C LYS A 736 -22.56 -2.32 30.10
N VAL A 737 -21.44 -1.60 30.07
CA VAL A 737 -20.30 -1.81 30.95
C VAL A 737 -20.42 -0.80 32.09
N PHE A 738 -20.34 -1.28 33.32
CA PHE A 738 -20.38 -0.47 34.52
C PHE A 738 -18.99 -0.44 35.15
N ASP A 739 -18.38 0.74 35.19
CA ASP A 739 -17.19 0.99 35.99
C ASP A 739 -17.62 1.20 37.45
N ILE A 740 -17.32 0.23 38.31
CA ILE A 740 -17.67 0.28 39.73
C ILE A 740 -16.45 0.76 40.51
N PRO A 741 -16.57 1.80 41.37
CA PRO A 741 -15.46 2.26 42.20
C PRO A 741 -14.89 1.13 43.07
N ALA A 742 -13.57 1.07 43.23
CA ALA A 742 -12.90 0.06 44.07
C ALA A 742 -13.38 0.09 45.55
N THR A 743 -13.93 1.23 45.98
CA THR A 743 -14.47 1.47 47.33
C THR A 743 -15.93 1.02 47.51
N ALA A 744 -16.60 0.60 46.44
CA ALA A 744 -18.01 0.21 46.50
C ALA A 744 -18.22 -1.17 47.15
N ALA A 745 -19.24 -1.27 47.99
CA ALA A 745 -19.69 -2.50 48.64
C ALA A 745 -21.18 -2.75 48.32
N ASN A 746 -21.66 -3.97 48.56
CA ASN A 746 -23.06 -4.34 48.33
C ASN A 746 -23.58 -4.03 46.91
N ILE A 747 -22.82 -4.43 45.89
CA ILE A 747 -23.24 -4.29 44.49
C ILE A 747 -24.42 -5.25 44.26
N HIS A 748 -25.56 -4.72 43.83
CA HIS A 748 -26.82 -5.46 43.67
C HIS A 748 -27.37 -5.27 42.25
N LEU A 749 -27.39 -6.36 41.47
CA LEU A 749 -27.91 -6.40 40.11
C LEU A 749 -29.20 -7.22 40.07
N VAL A 750 -30.25 -6.63 39.50
CA VAL A 750 -31.57 -7.26 39.35
C VAL A 750 -32.05 -7.12 37.91
N ILE A 751 -32.56 -8.21 37.33
CA ILE A 751 -33.06 -8.22 35.95
C ILE A 751 -34.43 -8.90 35.86
N TRP A 752 -35.39 -8.18 35.27
CA TRP A 752 -36.72 -8.69 34.94
C TRP A 752 -36.89 -8.84 33.43
N ALA A 753 -37.66 -9.85 33.01
CA ALA A 753 -38.09 -10.04 31.63
C ALA A 753 -39.54 -9.58 31.46
N ALA A 754 -39.83 -8.84 30.39
CA ALA A 754 -41.19 -8.45 30.04
C ALA A 754 -42.00 -9.70 29.64
N THR A 755 -43.10 -9.96 30.35
CA THR A 755 -43.92 -11.17 30.15
C THR A 755 -44.91 -11.04 29.00
N GLY A 756 -45.24 -9.80 28.60
CA GLY A 756 -46.32 -9.51 27.65
C GLY A 756 -47.73 -9.65 28.24
N TRP A 757 -47.87 -9.97 29.54
CA TRP A 757 -49.16 -10.10 30.23
C TRP A 757 -49.47 -8.86 31.06
N VAL A 758 -50.69 -8.31 30.93
CA VAL A 758 -51.10 -7.05 31.57
C VAL A 758 -51.17 -7.14 33.11
N GLY A 759 -51.42 -8.34 33.67
CA GLY A 759 -51.53 -8.56 35.12
C GLY A 759 -50.21 -8.74 35.86
N GLU A 760 -49.16 -9.21 35.18
CA GLU A 760 -47.80 -9.35 35.72
C GLU A 760 -46.79 -8.94 34.65
N PRO A 761 -46.59 -7.64 34.40
CA PRO A 761 -45.84 -7.17 33.23
C PRO A 761 -44.36 -7.56 33.24
N TRP A 762 -43.81 -7.88 34.41
CA TRP A 762 -42.38 -8.16 34.62
C TRP A 762 -42.19 -9.41 35.47
N LYS A 763 -41.37 -10.34 34.98
CA LYS A 763 -40.97 -11.54 35.72
C LYS A 763 -39.50 -11.45 36.10
N LEU A 764 -39.20 -11.49 37.40
CA LEU A 764 -37.83 -11.56 37.90
C LEU A 764 -37.21 -12.90 37.48
N PHE A 765 -36.03 -12.88 36.88
CA PHE A 765 -35.32 -14.11 36.52
C PHE A 765 -33.83 -14.13 36.87
N TYR A 766 -33.26 -12.98 37.25
CA TYR A 766 -31.88 -12.90 37.73
C TYR A 766 -31.76 -11.85 38.85
N GLU A 767 -31.15 -12.25 39.95
CA GLU A 767 -30.76 -11.38 41.06
C GLU A 767 -29.43 -11.87 41.60
N ASN A 768 -28.46 -10.97 41.78
CA ASN A 768 -27.19 -11.31 42.41
C ASN A 768 -26.62 -10.13 43.22
N ARG A 769 -25.82 -10.46 44.25
CA ARG A 769 -25.17 -9.49 45.13
C ARG A 769 -23.69 -9.82 45.32
N TRP A 770 -22.84 -8.83 45.15
CA TRP A 770 -21.40 -8.95 45.39
C TRP A 770 -20.93 -8.06 46.56
N PRO A 771 -20.08 -8.58 47.46
CA PRO A 771 -19.56 -7.82 48.60
C PRO A 771 -18.52 -6.76 48.19
N SER A 772 -17.84 -6.97 47.05
CA SER A 772 -16.85 -6.05 46.46
C SER A 772 -17.04 -6.01 44.93
N PRO A 773 -16.47 -5.02 44.22
CA PRO A 773 -16.67 -4.88 42.78
C PRO A 773 -16.26 -6.15 42.02
N PRO A 774 -17.20 -6.81 41.30
CA PRO A 774 -16.89 -8.04 40.58
C PRO A 774 -16.12 -7.74 39.28
N ASN A 775 -15.41 -8.75 38.79
CA ASN A 775 -14.85 -8.81 37.43
C ASN A 775 -15.66 -9.81 36.61
N GLU A 776 -16.97 -9.61 36.56
CA GLU A 776 -17.90 -10.56 35.98
C GLU A 776 -18.67 -9.96 34.81
N CYS A 777 -19.17 -10.86 33.97
CA CYS A 777 -20.10 -10.51 32.92
C CYS A 777 -21.36 -11.35 33.06
N VAL A 778 -22.51 -10.70 32.90
CA VAL A 778 -23.84 -11.31 32.98
C VAL A 778 -24.51 -11.18 31.61
N LYS A 779 -24.74 -12.31 30.95
CA LYS A 779 -25.45 -12.39 29.69
C LYS A 779 -26.79 -13.07 29.91
N PHE A 780 -27.85 -12.41 29.46
CA PHE A 780 -29.18 -12.99 29.47
C PHE A 780 -29.71 -13.19 28.05
N TYR A 781 -30.38 -14.32 27.84
CA TYR A 781 -30.78 -14.85 26.54
C TYR A 781 -32.07 -15.66 26.66
N GLY A 782 -32.56 -16.21 25.54
CA GLY A 782 -33.79 -16.98 25.49
C GLY A 782 -35.01 -16.16 25.05
N THR A 783 -36.19 -16.62 25.44
CA THR A 783 -37.49 -16.05 25.00
C THR A 783 -38.32 -15.60 26.21
N THR A 784 -39.38 -14.82 25.98
CA THR A 784 -40.29 -14.37 27.06
C THR A 784 -40.80 -15.52 27.93
N LEU A 785 -40.96 -16.72 27.38
CA LEU A 785 -41.49 -17.90 28.07
C LEU A 785 -40.40 -18.70 28.82
N ASP A 786 -39.14 -18.54 28.43
CA ASP A 786 -37.99 -19.28 28.98
C ASP A 786 -36.75 -18.35 29.02
N PRO A 787 -36.75 -17.33 29.91
CA PRO A 787 -35.61 -16.44 30.08
C PRO A 787 -34.48 -17.18 30.78
N LYS A 788 -33.28 -17.10 30.20
CA LYS A 788 -32.07 -17.76 30.71
C LYS A 788 -30.97 -16.74 30.90
N TRP A 789 -30.01 -17.09 31.74
CA TRP A 789 -28.79 -16.31 31.92
C TRP A 789 -27.59 -17.24 32.05
N ASN A 790 -26.41 -16.72 31.71
CA ASN A 790 -25.14 -17.32 32.05
C ASN A 790 -24.10 -16.21 32.33
N ASN A 791 -23.00 -16.60 32.96
CA ASN A 791 -21.81 -15.77 33.12
C ASN A 791 -20.77 -16.02 32.01
N GLU A 792 -21.18 -16.74 30.97
CA GLU A 792 -20.36 -17.02 29.80
C GLU A 792 -20.61 -15.96 28.72
N CYS A 793 -20.09 -14.75 28.96
CA CYS A 793 -19.94 -13.75 27.91
C CYS A 793 -18.76 -14.11 27.00
N LYS A 794 -18.83 -15.29 26.40
CA LYS A 794 -17.91 -15.77 25.37
C LYS A 794 -18.06 -14.92 24.11
#